data_AF-A0A925WGT5-F1
#
_entry.id   AF-A0A925WGT5-F1
#
_cell.length_a   1.000
_cell.length_b   1.000
_cell.length_c   1.000
_cell.angle_alpha   90.00
_cell.angle_beta   90.00
_cell.angle_gamma   90.00
#
_symmetry.space_group_name_H-M   'P 1'
#
loop_
_entity.id
_entity.type
_entity.pdbx_description
1 polymer ?
#
loop_
_entity_poly.entity_id
_entity_poly.type
_entity_poly.pdbx_seq_one_letter_code
_entity_poly.pdbx_strand_id
1 'polypeptide(L)'
;MKLVFHHFKKDVRQFRIFLAIWLGLLLLDLAVNLSWVGNPELSPSGRFDSASNSWTGLLPVVLWALTAILPSLVVLADSPARHEGFLSTRPMPRRDLFLAKILYIVALLVVPWALAEMAHLTLQGLPAWAILRGTFERLLISLPVAVGFAAFAALWPGTARWVRALGTLVGVYVLTGMTFSLLMNVLHLPDLPSPTTSGIFVWAYLFVLTLVLLAAWHSRSHRGWKFRWGGLVVCLALSWFGGTMWKGEFFRLQPENPQAAQAVFSQSGFEISTRNILLSSEQSPDENAPVRFQVLLTPKTKLLPAAHVIEWSGKDARLLRPTGGVIPRDGKFYPRHLFFGNPWNATHTMEELTAWASEFPEGVLFRQFNFNNGSSSFPNARLDLPRFKVPENAGERAESLNLEADFDAQVFQWRKIADLPLTPGVVSKDAFGSWKIISGQTIIPQPNAHLFVERHQIELLTATDSRCSSFNYGPLSRMVLAVYDPETRIVWLPDHSYNTVKRGSHTGLTRHFINFYLNERQPFTAAELSRCRLVVLEKTWVGSVPKKWQSPAFTLDEKLSPAYANGFNNTASLPREEFSRRIAALQAPAPNAPRREVSLYLLKFLQLVDAHRISLDPRDPEIAKLGEYVPEHLDLLLDGLPAMNRPSKRAVLAALRVSATEQQKSAILAALRSEPELAEILLARGWLNDARAEVYQLATSSRSLPFAALQAIASFRDPQTYPRLLEAFETEPSEKLDDLLHLLGLSEQAAPIVERAWRKESLVLRQDGAHINWSAFTLAMSHGQTNALQFAYRLLNDPEVNQTHWAESLHDVLRKTIWMPDLNMEAGHSSDSVFAWMRQHRPEDFVFHPVRRQFVLRTNLVPALSGTAKAQTP
;
A
#
# COMPACT_ATOMS: atom_id res chain seq x y z
N MET A 1 46.73 -36.53 -20.14
CA MET A 1 45.35 -37.08 -20.04
C MET A 1 45.26 -38.41 -19.28
N LYS A 2 46.03 -39.46 -19.59
CA LYS A 2 45.94 -40.76 -18.87
C LYS A 2 46.10 -40.63 -17.34
N LEU A 3 47.01 -39.77 -16.86
CA LEU A 3 47.23 -39.55 -15.42
C LEU A 3 46.04 -38.86 -14.72
N VAL A 4 45.45 -37.84 -15.35
CA VAL A 4 44.25 -37.13 -14.84
C VAL A 4 43.11 -38.12 -14.59
N PHE A 5 42.82 -38.97 -15.58
CA PHE A 5 41.77 -40.01 -15.46
C PHE A 5 42.10 -41.07 -14.42
N HIS A 6 43.38 -41.43 -14.25
CA HIS A 6 43.78 -42.36 -13.20
C HIS A 6 43.47 -41.81 -11.80
N HIS A 7 43.82 -40.55 -11.52
CA HIS A 7 43.51 -39.90 -10.24
C HIS A 7 42.02 -39.71 -10.04
N PHE A 8 41.29 -39.28 -11.06
CA PHE A 8 39.83 -39.18 -11.02
C PHE A 8 39.19 -40.53 -10.65
N LYS A 9 39.60 -41.64 -11.30
CA LYS A 9 39.09 -42.99 -10.99
C LYS A 9 39.44 -43.44 -9.57
N LYS A 10 40.64 -43.11 -9.08
CA LYS A 10 41.06 -43.38 -7.70
C LYS A 10 40.13 -42.66 -6.71
N ASP A 11 39.90 -41.37 -6.91
CA ASP A 11 39.02 -40.55 -6.04
C ASP A 11 37.58 -41.07 -6.07
N VAL A 12 37.05 -41.41 -7.25
CA VAL A 12 35.72 -42.05 -7.38
C VAL A 12 35.63 -43.31 -6.55
N ARG A 13 36.63 -44.20 -6.64
CA ARG A 13 36.63 -45.46 -5.88
C ARG A 13 36.69 -45.21 -4.37
N GLN A 14 37.52 -44.25 -3.95
CA GLN A 14 37.71 -43.91 -2.53
C GLN A 14 36.44 -43.32 -1.91
N PHE A 15 35.75 -42.43 -2.62
CA PHE A 15 34.60 -41.69 -2.10
C PHE A 15 33.24 -42.22 -2.61
N ARG A 16 33.20 -43.41 -3.22
CA ARG A 16 31.98 -43.99 -3.83
C ARG A 16 30.77 -44.06 -2.90
N ILE A 17 30.98 -44.35 -1.60
CA ILE A 17 29.89 -44.48 -0.62
C ILE A 17 29.27 -43.10 -0.36
N PHE A 18 30.10 -42.09 -0.10
CA PHE A 18 29.62 -40.72 0.10
C PHE A 18 28.95 -40.17 -1.15
N LEU A 19 29.50 -40.47 -2.33
CA LEU A 19 28.90 -40.09 -3.61
C LEU A 19 27.53 -40.78 -3.81
N ALA A 20 27.41 -42.06 -3.47
CA ALA A 20 26.15 -42.78 -3.54
C ALA A 20 25.10 -42.23 -2.56
N ILE A 21 25.50 -41.89 -1.32
CA ILE A 21 24.61 -41.25 -0.35
C ILE A 21 24.14 -39.89 -0.88
N TRP A 22 25.07 -39.06 -1.37
CA TRP A 22 24.74 -37.74 -1.91
C TRP A 22 23.82 -37.83 -3.14
N LEU A 23 24.11 -38.72 -4.09
CA LEU A 23 23.25 -38.97 -5.25
C LEU A 23 21.88 -39.50 -4.83
N GLY A 24 21.81 -40.39 -3.85
CA GLY A 24 20.55 -40.88 -3.29
C GLY A 24 19.71 -39.77 -2.67
N LEU A 25 20.33 -38.88 -1.91
CA LEU A 25 19.66 -37.69 -1.35
C LEU A 25 19.24 -36.70 -2.44
N LEU A 26 20.02 -36.55 -3.51
CA LEU A 26 19.68 -35.68 -4.64
C LEU A 26 18.47 -36.23 -5.41
N LEU A 27 18.42 -37.55 -5.61
CA LEU A 27 17.25 -38.21 -6.21
C LEU A 27 16.03 -38.13 -5.30
N LEU A 28 16.22 -38.24 -3.98
CA LEU A 28 15.15 -38.02 -3.01
C LEU A 28 14.63 -36.58 -3.06
N ASP A 29 15.51 -35.58 -3.15
CA ASP A 29 15.13 -34.17 -3.30
C ASP A 29 14.38 -33.93 -4.60
N LEU A 30 14.83 -34.53 -5.71
CA LEU A 30 14.10 -34.52 -6.97
C LEU A 30 12.70 -35.14 -6.82
N ALA A 31 12.59 -36.31 -6.18
CA ALA A 31 11.31 -36.99 -5.94
C ALA A 31 10.37 -36.17 -5.04
N VAL A 32 10.92 -35.52 -4.01
CA VAL A 32 10.22 -34.55 -3.14
C VAL A 32 9.72 -33.39 -3.99
N ASN A 33 10.57 -32.73 -4.77
CA ASN A 33 10.18 -31.59 -5.60
C ASN A 33 9.19 -31.97 -6.72
N LEU A 34 9.19 -33.23 -7.18
CA LEU A 34 8.20 -33.78 -8.11
C LEU A 34 6.90 -34.24 -7.45
N SER A 35 6.75 -34.11 -6.13
CA SER A 35 5.58 -34.58 -5.38
C SER A 35 5.38 -36.10 -5.39
N TRP A 36 6.43 -36.88 -5.65
CA TRP A 36 6.40 -38.34 -5.50
C TRP A 36 6.51 -38.78 -4.04
N VAL A 37 7.14 -37.95 -3.19
CA VAL A 37 7.35 -38.21 -1.76
C VAL A 37 7.02 -36.96 -0.95
N GLY A 38 6.35 -37.12 0.20
CA GLY A 38 6.05 -36.04 1.13
C GLY A 38 5.14 -34.98 0.52
N ASN A 39 3.95 -35.38 0.02
CA ASN A 39 2.98 -34.40 -0.43
C ASN A 39 2.48 -33.59 0.77
N PRO A 40 2.32 -32.27 0.64
CA PRO A 40 1.77 -31.47 1.70
C PRO A 40 0.32 -31.90 1.91
N GLU A 41 0.06 -32.59 3.03
CA GLU A 41 -1.28 -32.90 3.46
C GLU A 41 -1.84 -31.70 4.21
N LEU A 42 -3.08 -31.34 3.86
CA LEU A 42 -3.84 -30.36 4.61
C LEU A 42 -4.34 -31.05 5.87
N SER A 43 -4.05 -30.46 7.04
CA SER A 43 -4.68 -30.90 8.28
C SER A 43 -6.21 -30.75 8.18
N PRO A 44 -7.00 -31.49 8.96
CA PRO A 44 -8.44 -31.27 9.06
C PRO A 44 -8.82 -29.84 9.45
N SER A 45 -7.90 -29.11 10.10
CA SER A 45 -8.06 -27.69 10.45
C SER A 45 -7.74 -26.72 9.31
N GLY A 46 -7.52 -27.21 8.08
CA GLY A 46 -7.21 -26.38 6.92
C GLY A 46 -5.85 -25.67 7.01
N ARG A 47 -4.94 -26.18 7.84
CA ARG A 47 -3.56 -25.69 7.94
C ARG A 47 -2.63 -26.69 7.30
N PHE A 48 -1.55 -26.21 6.71
CA PHE A 48 -0.48 -27.11 6.29
C PHE A 48 0.14 -27.72 7.55
N ASP A 49 0.20 -29.05 7.60
CA ASP A 49 0.90 -29.73 8.68
C ASP A 49 2.41 -29.48 8.54
N SER A 50 2.89 -28.49 9.29
CA SER A 50 4.30 -28.11 9.33
C SER A 50 5.18 -29.21 9.93
N ALA A 51 4.63 -30.07 10.79
CA ALA A 51 5.39 -31.12 11.46
C ALA A 51 5.76 -32.25 10.48
N SER A 52 4.80 -32.74 9.68
CA SER A 52 5.06 -33.76 8.66
C SER A 52 6.01 -33.29 7.55
N ASN A 53 6.13 -31.97 7.32
CA ASN A 53 6.98 -31.40 6.27
C ASN A 53 8.35 -30.89 6.76
N SER A 54 8.63 -30.90 8.06
CA SER A 54 9.88 -30.31 8.60
C SER A 54 11.15 -30.94 8.02
N TRP A 55 11.15 -32.25 7.76
CA TRP A 55 12.31 -32.95 7.18
C TRP A 55 12.59 -32.55 5.72
N THR A 56 11.56 -32.19 4.96
CA THR A 56 11.72 -31.72 3.56
C THR A 56 12.44 -30.38 3.50
N GLY A 57 12.29 -29.54 4.53
CA GLY A 57 13.06 -28.29 4.68
C GLY A 57 14.53 -28.52 5.07
N LEU A 58 14.82 -29.61 5.80
CA LEU A 58 16.20 -29.97 6.18
C LEU A 58 16.98 -30.63 5.04
N LEU A 59 16.31 -31.35 4.13
CA LEU A 59 16.96 -32.08 3.04
C LEU A 59 17.86 -31.19 2.15
N PRO A 60 17.43 -30.01 1.68
CA PRO A 60 18.31 -29.09 0.93
C PRO A 60 19.53 -28.65 1.74
N VAL A 61 19.37 -28.41 3.05
CA VAL A 61 20.48 -28.02 3.94
C VAL A 61 21.53 -29.14 4.00
N VAL A 62 21.10 -30.39 4.15
CA VAL A 62 21.99 -31.55 4.15
C VAL A 62 22.69 -31.72 2.80
N LEU A 63 21.98 -31.55 1.68
CA LEU A 63 22.56 -31.61 0.34
C LEU A 63 23.62 -30.54 0.11
N TRP A 64 23.36 -29.29 0.53
CA TRP A 64 24.34 -28.20 0.48
C TRP A 64 25.56 -28.50 1.35
N ALA A 65 25.37 -29.00 2.57
CA ALA A 65 26.46 -29.38 3.46
C ALA A 65 27.35 -30.47 2.83
N LEU A 66 26.75 -31.52 2.25
CA LEU A 66 27.50 -32.57 1.57
C LEU A 66 28.23 -32.06 0.33
N THR A 67 27.62 -31.13 -0.42
CA THR A 67 28.28 -30.51 -1.58
C THR A 67 29.45 -29.62 -1.19
N ALA A 68 29.47 -29.06 0.02
CA ALA A 68 30.63 -28.39 0.58
C ALA A 68 31.71 -29.38 1.09
N ILE A 69 31.27 -30.45 1.78
CA ILE A 69 32.16 -31.41 2.43
C ILE A 69 32.87 -32.32 1.42
N LEU A 70 32.17 -32.86 0.42
CA LEU A 70 32.72 -33.84 -0.51
C LEU A 70 33.92 -33.31 -1.31
N PRO A 71 33.85 -32.14 -1.97
CA PRO A 71 35.01 -31.52 -2.62
C PRO A 71 36.18 -31.31 -1.66
N SER A 72 35.88 -30.90 -0.42
CA SER A 72 36.87 -30.67 0.62
C SER A 72 37.62 -31.95 0.97
N LEU A 73 36.91 -33.06 1.19
CA LEU A 73 37.51 -34.36 1.51
C LEU A 73 38.39 -34.89 0.37
N VAL A 74 37.93 -34.73 -0.88
CA VAL A 74 38.65 -35.16 -2.09
C VAL A 74 39.96 -34.38 -2.27
N VAL A 75 39.95 -33.07 -1.98
CA VAL A 75 41.16 -32.25 -1.98
C VAL A 75 42.07 -32.56 -0.79
N LEU A 76 41.50 -32.77 0.41
CA LEU A 76 42.28 -33.07 1.62
C LEU A 76 43.03 -34.40 1.55
N ALA A 77 42.48 -35.38 0.83
CA ALA A 77 43.12 -36.68 0.60
C ALA A 77 44.53 -36.52 -0.02
N ASP A 78 44.68 -35.57 -0.95
CA ASP A 78 45.95 -35.24 -1.61
C ASP A 78 46.27 -33.74 -1.41
N SER A 79 46.11 -33.22 -0.19
CA SER A 79 46.24 -31.77 0.07
C SER A 79 47.63 -31.25 -0.31
N PRO A 80 47.72 -30.14 -1.07
CA PRO A 80 49.00 -29.51 -1.42
C PRO A 80 49.69 -28.89 -0.19
N ALA A 81 48.96 -28.64 0.89
CA ALA A 81 49.53 -28.10 2.13
C ALA A 81 50.19 -29.17 3.02
N ARG A 82 50.10 -30.46 2.68
CA ARG A 82 50.63 -31.57 3.48
C ARG A 82 52.09 -31.87 3.10
N HIS A 83 53.01 -31.57 4.01
CA HIS A 83 54.47 -31.76 3.81
C HIS A 83 54.91 -33.21 3.68
N GLU A 84 54.17 -34.14 4.29
CA GLU A 84 54.43 -35.59 4.23
C GLU A 84 53.47 -36.29 3.26
N GLY A 85 52.70 -35.51 2.48
CA GLY A 85 51.68 -36.03 1.59
C GLY A 85 52.25 -36.71 0.35
N PHE A 86 51.44 -37.53 -0.30
CA PHE A 86 51.77 -38.24 -1.54
C PHE A 86 52.39 -37.35 -2.64
N LEU A 87 52.06 -36.06 -2.67
CA LEU A 87 52.60 -35.07 -3.62
C LEU A 87 54.03 -34.60 -3.31
N SER A 88 54.46 -34.72 -2.07
CA SER A 88 55.83 -34.37 -1.66
C SER A 88 56.84 -35.48 -1.99
N THR A 89 56.38 -36.73 -2.04
CA THR A 89 57.24 -37.91 -2.17
C THR A 89 57.27 -38.49 -3.59
N ARG A 90 56.47 -37.99 -4.53
CA ARG A 90 56.44 -38.47 -5.92
C ARG A 90 56.45 -37.33 -6.95
N PRO A 91 57.24 -37.44 -8.03
CA PRO A 91 57.27 -36.43 -9.09
C PRO A 91 56.02 -36.52 -9.97
N MET A 92 54.92 -35.89 -9.54
CA MET A 92 53.72 -35.74 -10.36
C MET A 92 53.48 -34.28 -10.75
N PRO A 93 53.09 -34.01 -12.02
CA PRO A 93 52.69 -32.68 -12.44
C PRO A 93 51.47 -32.20 -11.63
N ARG A 94 51.62 -31.12 -10.85
CA ARG A 94 50.53 -30.53 -10.03
C ARG A 94 49.30 -30.16 -10.87
N ARG A 95 49.52 -29.79 -12.13
CA ARG A 95 48.45 -29.50 -13.11
C ARG A 95 47.52 -30.69 -13.29
N ASP A 96 48.07 -31.90 -13.43
CA ASP A 96 47.26 -33.10 -13.69
C ASP A 96 46.41 -33.47 -12.47
N LEU A 97 46.95 -33.32 -11.25
CA LEU A 97 46.18 -33.51 -10.03
C LEU A 97 45.06 -32.47 -9.92
N PHE A 98 45.36 -31.19 -10.13
CA PHE A 98 44.36 -30.12 -10.05
C PHE A 98 43.23 -30.33 -11.07
N LEU A 99 43.57 -30.69 -12.32
CA LEU A 99 42.59 -31.04 -13.34
C LEU A 99 41.76 -32.26 -12.94
N ALA A 100 42.34 -33.27 -12.29
CA ALA A 100 41.60 -34.43 -11.81
C ALA A 100 40.59 -34.06 -10.71
N LYS A 101 40.97 -33.19 -9.77
CA LYS A 101 40.08 -32.71 -8.69
C LYS A 101 38.97 -31.80 -9.23
N ILE A 102 39.28 -30.90 -10.17
CA ILE A 102 38.26 -30.10 -10.87
C ILE A 102 37.31 -31.01 -11.63
N LEU A 103 37.84 -31.99 -12.38
CA LEU A 103 37.01 -32.94 -13.13
C LEU A 103 36.10 -33.72 -12.18
N TYR A 104 36.60 -34.15 -11.01
CA TYR A 104 35.79 -34.77 -9.97
C TYR A 104 34.63 -33.86 -9.52
N ILE A 105 34.95 -32.64 -9.11
CA ILE A 105 33.96 -31.69 -8.57
C ILE A 105 32.91 -31.35 -9.62
N VAL A 106 33.35 -31.02 -10.84
CA VAL A 106 32.44 -30.61 -11.91
C VAL A 106 31.59 -31.79 -12.38
N ALA A 107 32.21 -32.91 -12.74
CA ALA A 107 31.50 -34.02 -13.37
C ALA A 107 30.62 -34.83 -12.42
N LEU A 108 30.97 -34.91 -11.13
CA LEU A 108 30.27 -35.80 -10.17
C LEU A 108 29.40 -35.06 -9.14
N LEU A 109 29.58 -33.75 -8.97
CA LEU A 109 28.78 -32.98 -8.02
C LEU A 109 27.99 -31.87 -8.73
N VAL A 110 28.68 -30.98 -9.43
CA VAL A 110 28.04 -29.80 -10.04
C VAL A 110 27.11 -30.21 -11.20
N VAL A 111 27.59 -31.03 -12.13
CA VAL A 111 26.81 -31.48 -13.29
C VAL A 111 25.59 -32.32 -12.88
N PRO A 112 25.69 -33.35 -12.03
CA PRO A 112 24.52 -34.12 -11.61
C PRO A 112 23.46 -33.27 -10.90
N TRP A 113 23.87 -32.28 -10.10
CA TRP A 113 22.91 -31.37 -9.47
C TRP A 113 22.20 -30.48 -10.49
N ALA A 114 22.93 -29.93 -11.46
CA ALA A 114 22.32 -29.17 -12.55
C ALA A 114 21.41 -30.04 -13.42
N LEU A 115 21.76 -31.30 -13.68
CA LEU A 115 20.91 -32.25 -14.39
C LEU A 115 19.65 -32.60 -13.60
N ALA A 116 19.73 -32.72 -12.28
CA ALA A 116 18.55 -32.92 -11.43
C ALA A 116 17.60 -31.72 -11.52
N GLU A 117 18.13 -30.49 -11.52
CA GLU A 117 17.34 -29.27 -11.76
C GLU A 117 16.71 -29.27 -13.16
N MET A 118 17.50 -29.56 -14.20
CA MET A 118 17.03 -29.64 -15.57
C MET A 118 15.89 -30.68 -15.71
N ALA A 119 16.07 -31.86 -15.10
CA ALA A 119 15.06 -32.92 -15.08
C ALA A 119 13.80 -32.47 -14.34
N HIS A 120 13.95 -31.84 -13.16
CA HIS A 120 12.83 -31.27 -12.41
C HIS A 120 12.02 -30.29 -13.28
N LEU A 121 12.66 -29.29 -13.87
CA LEU A 121 12.00 -28.26 -14.69
C LEU A 121 11.39 -28.85 -15.97
N THR A 122 12.05 -29.83 -16.59
CA THR A 122 11.55 -30.52 -17.80
C THR A 122 10.31 -31.35 -17.50
N LEU A 123 10.32 -32.13 -16.41
CA LEU A 123 9.19 -32.97 -16.00
C LEU A 123 7.97 -32.16 -15.55
N GLN A 124 8.16 -30.89 -15.16
CA GLN A 124 7.09 -29.93 -14.89
C GLN A 124 6.54 -29.26 -16.17
N GLY A 125 7.13 -29.52 -17.33
CA GLY A 125 6.66 -28.99 -18.62
C GLY A 125 6.87 -27.49 -18.78
N LEU A 126 7.95 -26.95 -18.20
CA LEU A 126 8.33 -25.54 -18.34
C LEU A 126 8.93 -25.23 -19.73
N PRO A 127 8.87 -23.98 -20.20
CA PRO A 127 9.47 -23.61 -21.48
C PRO A 127 11.00 -23.72 -21.45
N ALA A 128 11.60 -24.02 -22.60
CA ALA A 128 13.04 -24.30 -22.73
C ALA A 128 13.93 -23.17 -22.18
N TRP A 129 13.55 -21.90 -22.33
CA TRP A 129 14.31 -20.78 -21.78
C TRP A 129 14.39 -20.83 -20.25
N ALA A 130 13.30 -21.23 -19.57
CA ALA A 130 13.26 -21.36 -18.11
C ALA A 130 14.08 -22.56 -17.64
N ILE A 131 14.00 -23.68 -18.36
CA ILE A 131 14.82 -24.87 -18.09
C ILE A 131 16.31 -24.51 -18.19
N LEU A 132 16.74 -23.90 -19.30
CA LEU A 132 18.14 -23.53 -19.52
C LEU A 132 18.62 -22.53 -18.46
N ARG A 133 17.82 -21.52 -18.15
CA ARG A 133 18.18 -20.49 -17.17
C ARG A 133 18.22 -21.03 -15.74
N GLY A 134 17.25 -21.83 -15.32
CA GLY A 134 17.27 -22.47 -13.99
C GLY A 134 18.42 -23.46 -13.84
N THR A 135 18.71 -24.23 -14.88
CA THR A 135 19.90 -25.11 -14.92
C THR A 135 21.19 -24.30 -14.81
N PHE A 136 21.29 -23.18 -15.53
CA PHE A 136 22.45 -22.29 -15.47
C PHE A 136 22.58 -21.63 -14.09
N GLU A 137 21.50 -21.16 -13.49
CA GLU A 137 21.51 -20.64 -12.11
C GLU A 137 21.96 -21.70 -11.12
N ARG A 138 21.48 -22.94 -11.24
CA ARG A 138 21.94 -24.03 -10.39
C ARG A 138 23.45 -24.25 -10.52
N LEU A 139 24.00 -24.21 -11.73
CA LEU A 139 25.44 -24.22 -11.95
C LEU A 139 26.11 -23.01 -11.29
N LEU A 140 25.54 -21.82 -11.45
CA LEU A 140 26.08 -20.59 -10.90
C LEU A 140 26.15 -20.59 -9.36
N ILE A 141 25.21 -21.26 -8.70
CA ILE A 141 25.18 -21.33 -7.23
C ILE A 141 26.07 -22.48 -6.72
N SER A 142 25.97 -23.66 -7.35
CA SER A 142 26.68 -24.86 -6.86
C SER A 142 28.18 -24.82 -7.12
N LEU A 143 28.62 -24.24 -8.24
CA LEU A 143 30.03 -24.15 -8.62
C LEU A 143 30.88 -23.36 -7.60
N PRO A 144 30.56 -22.11 -7.22
CA PRO A 144 31.36 -21.36 -6.26
C PRO A 144 31.36 -22.03 -4.88
N VAL A 145 30.27 -22.66 -4.46
CA VAL A 145 30.26 -23.42 -3.20
C VAL A 145 31.24 -24.60 -3.29
N ALA A 146 31.09 -25.47 -4.29
CA ALA A 146 31.92 -26.67 -4.39
C ALA A 146 33.41 -26.33 -4.59
N VAL A 147 33.72 -25.38 -5.48
CA VAL A 147 35.10 -24.94 -5.75
C VAL A 147 35.67 -24.12 -4.60
N GLY A 148 34.87 -23.27 -3.96
CA GLY A 148 35.28 -22.47 -2.81
C GLY A 148 35.69 -23.33 -1.62
N PHE A 149 34.86 -24.32 -1.28
CA PHE A 149 35.18 -25.26 -0.21
C PHE A 149 36.39 -26.13 -0.56
N ALA A 150 36.53 -26.58 -1.80
CA ALA A 150 37.72 -27.26 -2.29
C ALA A 150 39.00 -26.40 -2.17
N ALA A 151 38.93 -25.13 -2.58
CA ALA A 151 40.03 -24.18 -2.48
C ALA A 151 40.38 -23.87 -1.02
N PHE A 152 39.37 -23.70 -0.17
CA PHE A 152 39.56 -23.55 1.27
C PHE A 152 40.27 -24.78 1.85
N ALA A 153 39.81 -25.98 1.50
CA ALA A 153 40.38 -27.24 1.95
C ALA A 153 41.85 -27.42 1.53
N ALA A 154 42.23 -26.94 0.34
CA ALA A 154 43.61 -26.95 -0.13
C ALA A 154 44.58 -26.15 0.76
N LEU A 155 44.09 -25.17 1.54
CA LEU A 155 44.90 -24.38 2.48
C LEU A 155 45.30 -25.16 3.74
N TRP A 156 44.72 -26.35 3.98
CA TRP A 156 44.88 -27.09 5.22
C TRP A 156 45.52 -28.46 4.98
N PRO A 157 46.46 -28.88 5.84
CA PRO A 157 47.21 -30.13 5.62
C PRO A 157 46.42 -31.40 5.96
N GLY A 158 45.24 -31.28 6.58
CA GLY A 158 44.44 -32.43 6.99
C GLY A 158 43.06 -32.04 7.52
N THR A 159 42.18 -33.04 7.62
CA THR A 159 40.76 -32.90 7.97
C THR A 159 40.55 -32.22 9.33
N ALA A 160 41.24 -32.64 10.39
CA ALA A 160 41.07 -32.06 11.72
C ALA A 160 41.43 -30.56 11.81
N ARG A 161 42.36 -30.07 10.97
CA ARG A 161 42.68 -28.63 10.92
C ARG A 161 41.67 -27.87 10.08
N TRP A 162 41.23 -28.46 8.97
CA TRP A 162 40.17 -27.90 8.14
C TRP A 162 38.84 -27.76 8.90
N VAL A 163 38.40 -28.80 9.62
CA VAL A 163 37.17 -28.77 10.44
C VAL A 163 37.26 -27.69 11.51
N ARG A 164 38.40 -27.57 12.22
CA ARG A 164 38.61 -26.50 13.19
C ARG A 164 38.51 -25.11 12.54
N ALA A 165 39.16 -24.91 11.40
CA ALA A 165 39.11 -23.63 10.70
C ALA A 165 37.70 -23.28 10.21
N LEU A 166 36.96 -24.28 9.68
CA LEU A 166 35.58 -24.10 9.28
C LEU A 166 34.69 -23.78 10.49
N GLY A 167 34.85 -24.50 11.60
CA GLY A 167 34.15 -24.23 12.86
C GLY A 167 34.46 -22.83 13.40
N THR A 168 35.70 -22.36 13.29
CA THR A 168 36.08 -20.98 13.63
C THR A 168 35.37 -19.97 12.72
N LEU A 169 35.32 -20.18 11.40
CA LEU A 169 34.63 -19.28 10.48
C LEU A 169 33.12 -19.21 10.76
N VAL A 170 32.47 -20.37 10.97
CA VAL A 170 31.05 -20.44 11.32
C VAL A 170 30.79 -19.77 12.67
N GLY A 171 31.63 -20.02 13.67
CA GLY A 171 31.54 -19.38 14.99
C GLY A 171 31.69 -17.87 14.91
N VAL A 172 32.68 -17.36 14.17
CA VAL A 172 32.87 -15.92 13.94
C VAL A 172 31.68 -15.32 13.20
N TYR A 173 31.13 -16.00 12.19
CA TYR A 173 29.94 -15.54 11.46
C TYR A 173 28.72 -15.42 12.37
N VAL A 174 28.43 -16.46 13.17
CA VAL A 174 27.29 -16.46 14.11
C VAL A 174 27.46 -15.37 15.17
N LEU A 175 28.64 -15.27 15.78
CA LEU A 175 28.92 -14.23 16.77
C LEU A 175 28.80 -12.83 16.15
N THR A 176 29.37 -12.60 14.96
CA THR A 176 29.27 -11.31 14.27
C THR A 176 27.83 -10.99 13.91
N GLY A 177 27.04 -11.97 13.45
CA GLY A 177 25.62 -11.79 13.15
C GLY A 177 24.82 -11.44 14.40
N MET A 178 25.02 -12.16 15.52
CA MET A 178 24.38 -11.84 16.80
C MET A 178 24.80 -10.47 17.32
N THR A 179 26.09 -10.14 17.30
CA THR A 179 26.60 -8.83 17.70
C THR A 179 26.05 -7.73 16.81
N PHE A 180 25.98 -7.94 15.51
CA PHE A 180 25.43 -6.99 14.54
C PHE A 180 23.93 -6.78 14.77
N SER A 181 23.14 -7.85 14.90
CA SER A 181 21.71 -7.75 15.23
C SER A 181 21.46 -7.07 16.57
N LEU A 182 22.29 -7.35 17.59
CA LEU A 182 22.21 -6.69 18.89
C LEU A 182 22.60 -5.20 18.78
N LEU A 183 23.65 -4.86 18.02
CA LEU A 183 24.02 -3.46 17.75
C LEU A 183 22.92 -2.72 16.99
N MET A 184 22.33 -3.33 15.96
CA MET A 184 21.20 -2.76 15.22
C MET A 184 20.02 -2.46 16.15
N ASN A 185 19.68 -3.40 17.04
CA ASN A 185 18.60 -3.23 18.02
C ASN A 185 18.93 -2.20 19.12
N VAL A 186 20.15 -2.21 19.66
CA VAL A 186 20.55 -1.30 20.75
C VAL A 186 20.78 0.11 20.25
N LEU A 187 21.52 0.27 19.16
CA LEU A 187 21.88 1.57 18.59
C LEU A 187 20.82 2.13 17.64
N HIS A 188 19.74 1.38 17.38
CA HIS A 188 18.70 1.74 16.42
C HIS A 188 19.31 2.12 15.07
N LEU A 189 20.34 1.36 14.67
CA LEU A 189 21.02 1.63 13.41
C LEU A 189 20.04 1.38 12.27
N PRO A 190 20.03 2.26 11.26
CA PRO A 190 19.15 2.15 10.11
C PRO A 190 19.47 0.88 9.34
N ASP A 191 18.44 0.19 8.84
CA ASP A 191 18.57 -0.99 8.00
C ASP A 191 19.64 -0.73 6.94
N LEU A 192 20.71 -1.55 6.97
CA LEU A 192 21.70 -1.50 5.92
C LEU A 192 20.99 -1.83 4.61
N PRO A 193 21.32 -1.14 3.50
CA PRO A 193 20.77 -1.51 2.21
C PRO A 193 21.08 -2.99 1.99
N SER A 194 20.04 -3.82 1.99
CA SER A 194 20.21 -5.25 1.82
C SER A 194 20.89 -5.46 0.47
N PRO A 195 22.03 -6.17 0.41
CA PRO A 195 22.70 -6.42 -0.85
C PRO A 195 21.71 -7.07 -1.81
N THR A 196 21.61 -6.53 -3.03
CA THR A 196 20.80 -7.19 -4.06
C THR A 196 21.31 -8.61 -4.24
N THR A 197 20.42 -9.57 -4.51
CA THR A 197 20.79 -10.98 -4.69
C THR A 197 21.92 -11.17 -5.71
N SER A 198 21.92 -10.37 -6.77
CA SER A 198 23.00 -10.34 -7.77
C SER A 198 24.36 -9.92 -7.20
N GLY A 199 24.39 -8.95 -6.28
CA GLY A 199 25.60 -8.55 -5.56
C GLY A 199 26.17 -9.72 -4.79
N ILE A 200 25.34 -10.46 -4.05
CA ILE A 200 25.77 -11.66 -3.29
C ILE A 200 26.48 -12.67 -4.20
N PHE A 201 25.98 -12.91 -5.42
CA PHE A 201 26.65 -13.80 -6.37
C PHE A 201 28.01 -13.31 -6.81
N VAL A 202 28.13 -12.03 -7.17
CA VAL A 202 29.41 -11.44 -7.55
C VAL A 202 30.41 -11.55 -6.40
N TRP A 203 29.98 -11.36 -5.15
CA TRP A 203 30.83 -11.53 -3.98
C TRP A 203 31.29 -12.96 -3.84
N ALA A 204 30.37 -13.93 -3.95
CA ALA A 204 30.71 -15.34 -3.85
C ALA A 204 31.74 -15.74 -4.92
N TYR A 205 31.57 -15.29 -6.16
CA TYR A 205 32.50 -15.59 -7.25
C TYR A 205 33.87 -14.94 -7.09
N LEU A 206 33.92 -13.66 -6.72
CA LEU A 206 35.18 -12.97 -6.43
C LEU A 206 35.90 -13.61 -5.23
N PHE A 207 35.14 -14.03 -4.22
CA PHE A 207 35.69 -14.71 -3.05
C PHE A 207 36.29 -16.05 -3.42
N VAL A 208 35.59 -16.86 -4.22
CA VAL A 208 36.09 -18.15 -4.68
C VAL A 208 37.30 -17.98 -5.59
N LEU A 209 37.29 -17.01 -6.50
CA LEU A 209 38.43 -16.72 -7.38
C LEU A 209 39.67 -16.32 -6.58
N THR A 210 39.53 -15.36 -5.65
CA THR A 210 40.64 -14.92 -4.79
C THR A 210 41.13 -16.05 -3.88
N LEU A 211 40.23 -16.89 -3.38
CA LEU A 211 40.57 -18.07 -2.58
C LEU A 211 41.33 -19.15 -3.38
N VAL A 212 40.94 -19.39 -4.63
CA VAL A 212 41.66 -20.30 -5.55
C VAL A 212 43.06 -19.76 -5.82
N LEU A 213 43.20 -18.46 -6.07
CA LEU A 213 44.50 -17.81 -6.25
C LEU A 213 45.37 -17.91 -4.99
N LEU A 214 44.78 -17.69 -3.81
CA LEU A 214 45.45 -17.85 -2.52
C LEU A 214 45.91 -19.30 -2.30
N ALA A 215 45.07 -20.28 -2.61
CA ALA A 215 45.42 -21.69 -2.50
C ALA A 215 46.53 -22.09 -3.48
N ALA A 216 46.45 -21.64 -4.73
CA ALA A 216 47.48 -21.86 -5.73
C ALA A 216 48.82 -21.23 -5.31
N TRP A 217 48.80 -20.02 -4.77
CA TRP A 217 50.00 -19.33 -4.28
C TRP A 217 50.57 -19.95 -3.00
N HIS A 218 49.70 -20.35 -2.07
CA HIS A 218 50.10 -21.04 -0.84
C HIS A 218 50.80 -22.37 -1.15
N SER A 219 50.29 -23.11 -2.14
CA SER A 219 50.90 -24.37 -2.60
C SER A 219 52.33 -24.23 -3.11
N ARG A 220 52.75 -23.02 -3.50
CA ARG A 220 54.11 -22.73 -3.98
C ARG A 220 55.06 -22.28 -2.88
N SER A 221 54.54 -21.61 -1.85
CA SER A 221 55.36 -20.85 -0.89
C SER A 221 55.36 -21.40 0.54
N HIS A 222 54.56 -22.45 0.82
CA HIS A 222 54.54 -23.17 2.11
C HIS A 222 54.51 -22.27 3.35
N ARG A 223 53.73 -21.19 3.31
CA ARG A 223 53.68 -20.19 4.39
C ARG A 223 52.90 -20.67 5.62
N GLY A 224 53.28 -20.14 6.78
CA GLY A 224 52.69 -20.44 8.09
C GLY A 224 51.22 -20.01 8.26
N TRP A 225 50.60 -20.38 9.37
CA TRP A 225 49.17 -20.21 9.62
C TRP A 225 48.70 -18.75 9.60
N LYS A 226 49.48 -17.81 10.14
CA LYS A 226 49.19 -16.36 10.12
C LYS A 226 48.98 -15.83 8.70
N PHE A 227 49.78 -16.33 7.76
CA PHE A 227 49.71 -15.92 6.36
C PHE A 227 48.39 -16.36 5.70
N ARG A 228 47.89 -17.55 6.05
CA ARG A 228 46.63 -18.08 5.52
C ARG A 228 45.44 -17.23 5.96
N TRP A 229 45.39 -16.88 7.24
CA TRP A 229 44.35 -16.00 7.78
C TRP A 229 44.44 -14.59 7.21
N GLY A 230 45.63 -14.01 7.09
CA GLY A 230 45.82 -12.71 6.45
C GLY A 230 45.34 -12.72 4.98
N GLY A 231 45.68 -13.77 4.22
CA GLY A 231 45.20 -13.94 2.85
C GLY A 231 43.67 -14.07 2.76
N LEU A 232 43.04 -14.80 3.68
CA LEU A 232 41.57 -14.93 3.73
C LEU A 232 40.88 -13.59 4.00
N VAL A 233 41.43 -12.77 4.90
CA VAL A 233 40.91 -11.42 5.17
C VAL A 233 41.00 -10.55 3.91
N VAL A 234 42.11 -10.61 3.17
CA VAL A 234 42.24 -9.89 1.89
C VAL A 234 41.23 -10.39 0.85
N CYS A 235 41.00 -11.71 0.76
CA CYS A 235 39.99 -12.27 -0.15
C CYS A 235 38.59 -11.74 0.18
N LEU A 236 38.21 -11.71 1.46
CA LEU A 236 36.94 -11.16 1.92
C LEU A 236 36.80 -9.68 1.59
N ALA A 237 37.84 -8.88 1.85
CA ALA A 237 37.84 -7.44 1.55
C ALA A 237 37.68 -7.14 0.05
N LEU A 238 38.43 -7.85 -0.81
CA LEU A 238 38.31 -7.70 -2.26
C LEU A 238 36.94 -8.10 -2.80
N SER A 239 36.35 -9.14 -2.21
CA SER A 239 35.02 -9.64 -2.62
C SER A 239 33.91 -8.69 -2.21
N TRP A 240 33.99 -8.17 -0.98
CA TRP A 240 33.12 -7.11 -0.47
C TRP A 240 33.18 -5.88 -1.38
N PHE A 241 34.39 -5.40 -1.71
CA PHE A 241 34.57 -4.24 -2.58
C PHE A 241 34.04 -4.48 -3.99
N GLY A 242 34.37 -5.63 -4.59
CA GLY A 242 34.04 -5.88 -6.00
C GLY A 242 32.55 -6.00 -6.27
N GLY A 243 31.76 -6.58 -5.36
CA GLY A 243 30.33 -6.66 -5.62
C GLY A 243 29.47 -5.62 -4.91
N THR A 244 30.01 -4.75 -4.04
CA THR A 244 29.33 -3.48 -3.72
C THR A 244 29.33 -2.55 -4.93
N MET A 245 30.35 -2.66 -5.79
CA MET A 245 30.48 -1.88 -7.03
C MET A 245 29.65 -2.43 -8.21
N TRP A 246 29.14 -3.67 -8.10
CA TRP A 246 28.41 -4.30 -9.20
C TRP A 246 26.91 -3.95 -9.18
N LYS A 247 26.45 -3.19 -10.17
CA LYS A 247 25.02 -2.87 -10.33
C LYS A 247 24.28 -4.11 -10.84
N GLY A 248 23.32 -4.58 -10.05
CA GLY A 248 22.56 -5.82 -10.29
C GLY A 248 21.64 -5.88 -11.51
N GLU A 249 21.75 -4.93 -12.44
CA GLU A 249 20.78 -4.74 -13.51
C GLU A 249 20.94 -5.76 -14.66
N PHE A 250 22.07 -6.48 -14.70
CA PHE A 250 22.46 -7.36 -15.82
C PHE A 250 21.47 -8.50 -16.10
N PHE A 251 20.69 -8.92 -15.12
CA PHE A 251 19.85 -10.12 -15.26
C PHE A 251 18.34 -9.85 -15.43
N ARG A 252 17.92 -8.58 -15.50
CA ARG A 252 16.49 -8.21 -15.53
C ARG A 252 15.74 -8.85 -16.72
N LEU A 253 14.56 -9.43 -16.46
CA LEU A 253 13.71 -10.04 -17.48
C LEU A 253 13.06 -9.03 -18.43
N GLN A 254 12.69 -7.87 -17.90
CA GLN A 254 12.06 -6.81 -18.68
C GLN A 254 12.98 -5.58 -18.68
N PRO A 255 13.51 -5.19 -19.85
CA PRO A 255 14.21 -3.93 -19.97
C PRO A 255 13.23 -2.80 -19.64
N GLU A 256 13.73 -1.76 -19.00
CA GLU A 256 12.96 -0.56 -18.77
C GLU A 256 12.55 0.06 -20.11
N ASN A 257 11.27 0.39 -20.26
CA ASN A 257 10.77 1.15 -21.40
C ASN A 257 10.42 2.57 -20.95
N PRO A 258 11.42 3.46 -20.85
CA PRO A 258 11.19 4.82 -20.34
C PRO A 258 10.27 5.63 -21.25
N GLN A 259 10.21 5.30 -22.55
CA GLN A 259 9.31 5.96 -23.49
C GLN A 259 7.84 5.62 -23.22
N ALA A 260 7.53 4.33 -22.99
CA ALA A 260 6.18 3.90 -22.62
C ALA A 260 5.77 4.47 -21.26
N ALA A 261 6.67 4.45 -20.28
CA ALA A 261 6.42 5.05 -18.97
C ALA A 261 6.18 6.57 -19.09
N GLN A 262 6.98 7.27 -19.89
CA GLN A 262 6.81 8.71 -20.15
C GLN A 262 5.47 9.01 -20.85
N ALA A 263 5.01 8.16 -21.77
CA ALA A 263 3.71 8.33 -22.43
C ALA A 263 2.55 8.26 -21.44
N VAL A 264 2.52 7.22 -20.58
CA VAL A 264 1.51 7.06 -19.52
C VAL A 264 1.58 8.22 -18.52
N PHE A 265 2.79 8.57 -18.07
CA PHE A 265 2.99 9.68 -17.16
C PHE A 265 2.47 11.01 -17.74
N SER A 266 2.71 11.28 -19.03
CA SER A 266 2.27 12.53 -19.66
C SER A 266 0.74 12.65 -19.75
N GLN A 267 0.03 11.51 -19.83
CA GLN A 267 -1.43 11.46 -19.82
C GLN A 267 -2.03 11.61 -18.41
N SER A 268 -1.26 11.29 -17.37
CA SER A 268 -1.72 11.40 -15.98
C SER A 268 -2.15 12.81 -15.57
N GLY A 269 -1.70 13.85 -16.29
CA GLY A 269 -1.98 15.25 -15.91
C GLY A 269 -1.60 15.55 -14.47
N PHE A 270 -0.55 14.88 -13.97
CA PHE A 270 -0.17 14.87 -12.57
C PHE A 270 0.04 16.29 -12.02
N GLU A 271 -0.54 16.54 -10.85
CA GLU A 271 -0.41 17.79 -10.11
C GLU A 271 -0.27 17.50 -8.60
N ILE A 272 0.66 18.18 -7.95
CA ILE A 272 0.69 18.28 -6.48
C ILE A 272 0.24 19.70 -6.12
N SER A 273 -1.03 19.83 -5.75
CA SER A 273 -1.54 21.08 -5.19
C SER A 273 -0.92 21.32 -3.81
N THR A 274 -0.74 22.58 -3.40
CA THR A 274 -0.30 22.91 -2.03
C THR A 274 -1.21 22.32 -0.96
N ARG A 275 -2.50 22.09 -1.26
CA ARG A 275 -3.44 21.43 -0.34
C ARG A 275 -3.10 19.97 -0.07
N ASN A 276 -2.36 19.33 -0.97
CA ASN A 276 -1.93 17.95 -0.85
C ASN A 276 -0.55 17.81 -0.18
N ILE A 277 0.01 18.92 0.30
CA ILE A 277 1.18 18.91 1.18
C ILE A 277 0.62 18.86 2.60
N LEU A 278 0.67 17.68 3.20
CA LEU A 278 0.25 17.49 4.58
C LEU A 278 1.47 17.52 5.48
N LEU A 279 1.44 18.38 6.49
CA LEU A 279 2.43 18.43 7.54
C LEU A 279 1.83 17.80 8.79
N SER A 280 2.38 16.67 9.23
CA SER A 280 1.97 16.02 10.49
C SER A 280 3.01 16.28 11.55
N SER A 281 2.62 16.86 12.69
CA SER A 281 3.51 17.00 13.84
C SER A 281 3.63 15.67 14.58
N GLU A 282 4.84 15.19 14.75
CA GLU A 282 5.15 14.04 15.61
C GLU A 282 5.60 14.58 16.96
N GLN A 283 4.74 14.45 17.98
CA GLN A 283 5.19 14.68 19.36
C GLN A 283 6.08 13.51 19.77
N SER A 284 7.33 13.82 20.10
CA SER A 284 8.21 12.86 20.73
C SER A 284 7.63 12.49 22.11
N PRO A 285 7.76 11.23 22.55
CA PRO A 285 7.41 10.85 23.93
C PRO A 285 8.30 11.56 24.98
N ASP A 286 9.42 12.14 24.57
CA ASP A 286 10.21 13.07 25.38
C ASP A 286 9.66 14.49 25.21
N GLU A 287 9.04 15.05 26.26
CA GLU A 287 8.45 16.39 26.30
C GLU A 287 9.45 17.51 25.93
N ASN A 288 10.76 17.25 26.09
CA ASN A 288 11.81 18.22 25.78
C ASN A 288 12.36 18.09 24.36
N ALA A 289 12.01 17.03 23.63
CA ALA A 289 12.48 16.89 22.26
C ALA A 289 11.76 17.89 21.33
N PRO A 290 12.49 18.52 20.39
CA PRO A 290 11.90 19.51 19.50
C PRO A 290 10.75 18.89 18.72
N VAL A 291 9.65 19.62 18.57
CA VAL A 291 8.52 19.20 17.74
C VAL A 291 9.06 18.98 16.32
N ARG A 292 8.81 17.80 15.78
CA ARG A 292 9.16 17.45 14.41
C ARG A 292 7.90 17.44 13.58
N PHE A 293 8.03 17.80 12.31
CA PHE A 293 6.96 17.59 11.35
C PHE A 293 7.43 16.74 10.19
N GLN A 294 6.47 16.00 9.64
CA GLN A 294 6.66 15.10 8.50
C GLN A 294 5.96 15.71 7.29
N VAL A 295 6.65 15.71 6.15
CA VAL A 295 6.08 16.17 4.88
C VAL A 295 5.53 14.97 4.13
N LEU A 296 4.26 15.07 3.76
CA LEU A 296 3.56 14.05 3.01
C LEU A 296 2.95 14.67 1.75
N LEU A 297 3.22 14.06 0.60
CA LEU A 297 2.72 14.48 -0.70
C LEU A 297 1.63 13.53 -1.18
N THR A 298 0.47 14.07 -1.55
CA THR A 298 -0.59 13.31 -2.22
C THR A 298 -0.71 13.75 -3.69
N PRO A 299 -0.12 13.01 -4.63
CA PRO A 299 -0.15 13.35 -6.04
C PRO A 299 -1.59 13.18 -6.55
N LYS A 300 -2.14 14.19 -7.23
CA LYS A 300 -3.41 14.04 -7.95
C LYS A 300 -3.09 13.65 -9.39
N THR A 301 -3.74 12.59 -9.85
CA THR A 301 -3.66 12.15 -11.25
C THR A 301 -5.06 12.18 -11.85
N LYS A 302 -5.14 12.49 -13.13
CA LYS A 302 -6.31 12.18 -13.96
C LYS A 302 -6.41 10.66 -14.10
N LEU A 303 -7.58 10.21 -14.53
CA LEU A 303 -7.82 8.81 -14.86
C LEU A 303 -6.73 8.32 -15.83
N LEU A 304 -5.92 7.38 -15.37
CA LEU A 304 -4.88 6.75 -16.17
C LEU A 304 -5.49 5.84 -17.24
N PRO A 305 -4.73 5.49 -18.29
CA PRO A 305 -5.13 4.41 -19.20
C PRO A 305 -5.49 3.15 -18.43
N ALA A 306 -6.43 2.38 -18.97
CA ALA A 306 -6.82 1.08 -18.44
C ALA A 306 -5.59 0.24 -18.06
N ALA A 307 -5.69 -0.45 -16.93
CA ALA A 307 -4.67 -1.30 -16.34
C ALA A 307 -3.36 -0.61 -15.87
N HIS A 308 -3.19 0.70 -16.03
CA HIS A 308 -1.97 1.39 -15.61
C HIS A 308 -2.11 2.01 -14.22
N VAL A 309 -1.02 1.98 -13.45
CA VAL A 309 -0.90 2.67 -12.16
C VAL A 309 0.46 3.34 -12.06
N ILE A 310 0.51 4.47 -11.36
CA ILE A 310 1.75 5.18 -11.04
C ILE A 310 1.97 5.08 -9.54
N GLU A 311 3.07 4.46 -9.13
CA GLU A 311 3.57 4.58 -7.75
C GLU A 311 4.64 5.66 -7.68
N TRP A 312 4.76 6.30 -6.53
CA TRP A 312 5.65 7.44 -6.35
C TRP A 312 6.75 7.08 -5.36
N SER A 313 8.00 7.21 -5.78
CA SER A 313 9.16 6.97 -4.93
C SER A 313 9.98 8.24 -4.81
N GLY A 314 10.00 8.85 -3.63
CA GLY A 314 10.86 10.00 -3.31
C GLY A 314 12.34 9.68 -3.49
N LYS A 315 13.16 10.68 -3.76
CA LYS A 315 14.63 10.60 -3.80
C LYS A 315 15.26 11.60 -2.85
N ASP A 316 14.72 12.81 -2.82
CA ASP A 316 15.09 13.85 -1.87
C ASP A 316 13.91 14.81 -1.66
N ALA A 317 13.93 15.53 -0.53
CA ALA A 317 12.99 16.60 -0.25
C ALA A 317 13.66 17.67 0.63
N ARG A 318 13.49 18.94 0.27
CA ARG A 318 14.11 20.10 0.91
C ARG A 318 13.09 21.22 1.06
N LEU A 319 13.08 21.86 2.22
CA LEU A 319 12.32 23.09 2.44
C LEU A 319 13.25 24.29 2.26
N LEU A 320 12.99 25.06 1.21
CA LEU A 320 13.71 26.25 0.83
C LEU A 320 13.02 27.48 1.43
N ARG A 321 13.81 28.37 2.02
CA ARG A 321 13.42 29.72 2.41
C ARG A 321 13.52 30.67 1.21
N PRO A 322 12.79 31.80 1.19
CA PRO A 322 12.90 32.79 0.11
C PRO A 322 14.29 33.41 0.02
N THR A 323 14.99 33.42 1.16
CA THR A 323 16.38 33.89 1.31
C THR A 323 17.42 32.90 0.74
N GLY A 324 16.99 31.73 0.24
CA GLY A 324 17.85 30.67 -0.28
C GLY A 324 18.38 29.69 0.76
N GLY A 325 18.07 29.89 2.05
CA GLY A 325 18.40 28.94 3.11
C GLY A 325 17.59 27.64 3.02
N VAL A 326 18.16 26.51 3.45
CA VAL A 326 17.44 25.22 3.52
C VAL A 326 17.15 24.92 4.99
N ILE A 327 15.90 24.58 5.34
CA ILE A 327 15.59 24.08 6.68
C ILE A 327 16.26 22.69 6.81
N PRO A 328 17.17 22.51 7.78
CA PRO A 328 17.91 21.26 7.91
C PRO A 328 16.96 20.12 8.21
N ARG A 329 17.09 19.03 7.44
CA ARG A 329 16.43 17.76 7.71
C ARG A 329 17.08 17.08 8.92
N ASP A 330 16.26 16.53 9.80
CA ASP A 330 16.72 15.73 10.93
C ASP A 330 16.57 14.23 10.57
N GLY A 331 17.70 13.51 10.47
CA GLY A 331 17.71 12.07 10.16
C GLY A 331 17.74 11.68 8.67
N LYS A 332 17.55 10.38 8.41
CA LYS A 332 17.60 9.78 7.07
C LYS A 332 16.32 10.03 6.30
N PHE A 333 16.45 10.29 5.00
CA PHE A 333 15.34 10.31 4.07
C PHE A 333 15.11 8.91 3.52
N TYR A 334 13.89 8.43 3.67
CA TYR A 334 13.47 7.17 3.09
C TYR A 334 12.60 7.49 1.86
N PRO A 335 13.08 7.17 0.65
CA PRO A 335 12.40 7.35 -0.62
C PRO A 335 10.88 7.13 -0.62
N ARG A 336 10.44 5.98 -0.11
CA ARG A 336 9.05 5.52 -0.22
C ARG A 336 8.08 6.23 0.73
N HIS A 337 8.59 7.12 1.57
CA HIS A 337 7.85 7.74 2.67
C HIS A 337 7.46 9.20 2.39
N LEU A 338 7.86 9.76 1.25
CA LEU A 338 7.44 11.10 0.85
C LEU A 338 5.97 11.16 0.42
N PHE A 339 5.39 10.03 -0.02
CA PHE A 339 4.05 9.98 -0.61
C PHE A 339 3.06 9.22 0.28
N PHE A 340 1.79 9.68 0.29
CA PHE A 340 0.71 8.96 0.96
C PHE A 340 0.31 7.73 0.16
N GLY A 341 0.18 6.59 0.85
CA GLY A 341 0.05 5.29 0.23
C GLY A 341 1.10 4.37 0.81
N ASN A 342 0.85 3.89 2.04
CA ASN A 342 1.71 2.90 2.64
C ASN A 342 1.64 1.64 1.75
N PRO A 343 2.74 1.19 1.10
CA PRO A 343 2.72 -0.04 0.29
C PRO A 343 2.38 -1.28 1.14
N TRP A 344 2.39 -1.13 2.46
CA TRP A 344 2.03 -2.17 3.43
C TRP A 344 0.59 -2.06 3.95
N ASN A 345 -0.11 -0.93 3.74
CA ASN A 345 -1.51 -0.89 4.11
C ASN A 345 -2.28 -1.67 3.06
N ALA A 346 -2.87 -2.78 3.52
CA ALA A 346 -3.81 -3.67 2.85
C ALA A 346 -4.94 -2.99 2.05
N THR A 347 -5.08 -1.66 2.16
CA THR A 347 -6.03 -0.85 1.41
C THR A 347 -5.47 -0.49 0.03
N HIS A 348 -5.78 -1.31 -0.97
CA HIS A 348 -5.62 -0.97 -2.38
C HIS A 348 -6.10 0.45 -2.70
N THR A 349 -5.30 1.17 -3.48
CA THR A 349 -5.64 2.53 -3.90
C THR A 349 -6.79 2.52 -4.90
N MET A 350 -7.53 3.64 -5.01
CA MET A 350 -8.61 3.72 -5.99
C MET A 350 -8.06 3.63 -7.42
N GLU A 351 -6.84 4.13 -7.66
CA GLU A 351 -6.13 3.98 -8.93
C GLU A 351 -5.88 2.50 -9.26
N GLU A 352 -5.44 1.70 -8.29
CA GLU A 352 -5.28 0.25 -8.49
C GLU A 352 -6.60 -0.45 -8.77
N LEU A 353 -7.65 -0.16 -7.99
CA LEU A 353 -8.97 -0.75 -8.20
C LEU A 353 -9.54 -0.40 -9.56
N THR A 354 -9.32 0.84 -10.02
CA THR A 354 -9.70 1.27 -11.37
C THR A 354 -8.90 0.55 -12.45
N ALA A 355 -7.59 0.39 -12.26
CA ALA A 355 -6.74 -0.39 -13.16
C ALA A 355 -7.14 -1.87 -13.19
N TRP A 356 -7.60 -2.43 -12.09
CA TRP A 356 -8.10 -3.81 -12.05
C TRP A 356 -9.46 -3.93 -12.69
N ALA A 357 -10.36 -2.98 -12.47
CA ALA A 357 -11.71 -2.97 -13.02
C ALA A 357 -11.70 -3.14 -14.55
N SER A 358 -10.69 -2.62 -15.25
CA SER A 358 -10.54 -2.81 -16.69
C SER A 358 -10.21 -4.25 -17.14
N GLU A 359 -9.80 -5.12 -16.21
CA GLU A 359 -9.54 -6.55 -16.46
C GLU A 359 -10.79 -7.43 -16.20
N PHE A 360 -11.89 -6.82 -15.76
CA PHE A 360 -13.19 -7.46 -15.53
C PHE A 360 -14.28 -6.88 -16.45
N PRO A 361 -15.44 -7.55 -16.59
CA PRO A 361 -16.59 -6.98 -17.29
C PRO A 361 -17.07 -5.66 -16.64
N GLU A 362 -17.75 -4.81 -17.42
CA GLU A 362 -18.26 -3.55 -16.90
C GLU A 362 -19.27 -3.74 -15.75
N GLY A 363 -19.21 -2.82 -14.79
CA GLY A 363 -20.11 -2.79 -13.64
C GLY A 363 -19.75 -3.79 -12.54
N VAL A 364 -18.53 -4.36 -12.53
CA VAL A 364 -18.06 -5.12 -11.36
C VAL A 364 -17.93 -4.26 -10.11
N LEU A 365 -18.05 -4.92 -8.97
CA LEU A 365 -17.97 -4.30 -7.66
C LEU A 365 -16.92 -5.00 -6.80
N PHE A 366 -15.90 -4.27 -6.38
CA PHE A 366 -14.82 -4.82 -5.57
C PHE A 366 -15.22 -4.83 -4.10
N ARG A 367 -15.33 -6.03 -3.50
CA ARG A 367 -15.50 -6.21 -2.06
C ARG A 367 -14.14 -6.37 -1.40
N GLN A 368 -13.73 -5.38 -0.61
CA GLN A 368 -12.48 -5.43 0.13
C GLN A 368 -12.73 -5.76 1.60
N PHE A 369 -12.11 -6.85 2.08
CA PHE A 369 -12.08 -7.18 3.51
C PHE A 369 -11.17 -6.18 4.22
N ASN A 370 -11.73 -5.37 5.11
CA ASN A 370 -10.93 -4.40 5.85
C ASN A 370 -10.23 -5.12 7.01
N PHE A 371 -8.90 -4.98 7.10
CA PHE A 371 -8.08 -5.46 8.23
C PHE A 371 -8.29 -4.54 9.45
N ASN A 372 -9.55 -4.27 9.79
CA ASN A 372 -9.97 -3.44 10.91
C ASN A 372 -10.24 -4.27 12.17
N ASN A 373 -9.78 -5.53 12.23
CA ASN A 373 -9.63 -6.22 13.50
C ASN A 373 -8.63 -5.41 14.33
N GLY A 374 -9.20 -4.56 15.18
CA GLY A 374 -8.50 -3.55 15.95
C GLY A 374 -7.29 -4.10 16.68
N SER A 375 -6.36 -3.20 16.98
CA SER A 375 -5.21 -3.40 17.87
C SER A 375 -3.97 -4.12 17.33
N SER A 376 -3.95 -4.67 16.11
CA SER A 376 -2.68 -4.71 15.38
C SER A 376 -2.44 -3.36 14.71
N SER A 377 -2.41 -2.32 15.55
CA SER A 377 -1.33 -1.35 15.42
C SER A 377 -0.09 -2.20 15.17
N PHE A 378 0.42 -2.24 13.93
CA PHE A 378 1.86 -2.33 13.75
C PHE A 378 2.38 -1.23 14.67
N PRO A 379 2.80 -1.56 15.90
CA PRO A 379 2.83 -0.61 16.98
C PRO A 379 3.96 0.31 16.63
N ASN A 380 3.63 1.47 16.05
CA ASN A 380 4.59 2.43 15.59
C ASN A 380 5.79 1.74 14.93
N ALA A 381 5.56 0.97 13.85
CA ALA A 381 6.58 0.97 12.82
C ALA A 381 6.67 2.45 12.42
N ARG A 382 7.50 3.20 13.17
CA ARG A 382 7.73 4.63 12.99
C ARG A 382 8.21 4.68 11.57
N LEU A 383 7.28 4.96 10.66
CA LEU A 383 7.60 5.25 9.29
C LEU A 383 8.56 6.42 9.45
N ASP A 384 9.84 6.17 9.21
CA ASP A 384 10.85 7.21 9.29
C ASP A 384 10.62 8.10 8.06
N LEU A 385 9.54 8.89 8.12
CA LEU A 385 9.27 9.93 7.16
C LEU A 385 10.36 10.98 7.31
N PRO A 386 10.69 11.75 6.25
CA PRO A 386 11.61 12.86 6.40
C PRO A 386 11.11 13.82 7.48
N ARG A 387 11.87 13.90 8.58
CA ARG A 387 11.55 14.75 9.73
C ARG A 387 12.26 16.09 9.57
N PHE A 388 11.50 17.16 9.72
CA PHE A 388 12.02 18.52 9.77
C PHE A 388 11.81 19.08 11.17
N LYS A 389 12.79 19.85 11.67
CA LYS A 389 12.62 20.56 12.93
C LYS A 389 11.62 21.70 12.72
N VAL A 390 10.61 21.80 13.59
CA VAL A 390 9.75 22.99 13.64
C VAL A 390 10.60 24.16 14.13
N PRO A 391 10.65 25.29 13.41
CA PRO A 391 11.29 26.50 13.92
C PRO A 391 10.62 26.95 15.22
N GLU A 392 11.43 27.22 16.27
CA GLU A 392 10.92 27.65 17.58
C GLU A 392 10.26 29.04 17.50
N ASN A 393 10.80 29.92 16.64
CA ASN A 393 10.29 31.26 16.46
C ASN A 393 9.04 31.27 15.56
N ALA A 394 7.95 31.87 16.04
CA ALA A 394 6.73 32.08 15.26
C ALA A 394 6.99 32.85 13.94
N GLY A 395 7.93 33.79 13.94
CA GLY A 395 8.32 34.51 12.73
C GLY A 395 8.92 33.61 11.64
N GLU A 396 9.64 32.55 12.03
CA GLU A 396 10.18 31.56 11.08
C GLU A 396 9.09 30.59 10.59
N ARG A 397 8.03 30.35 11.37
CA ARG A 397 6.88 29.54 10.94
C ARG A 397 5.97 30.28 9.96
N ALA A 398 5.90 31.61 10.10
CA ALA A 398 5.21 32.50 9.18
C ALA A 398 6.03 32.81 7.91
N GLU A 399 7.31 32.41 7.85
CA GLU A 399 8.13 32.56 6.65
C GLU A 399 7.53 31.74 5.49
N SER A 400 7.51 32.33 4.29
CA SER A 400 7.01 31.65 3.09
C SER A 400 8.04 30.61 2.66
N LEU A 401 7.68 29.33 2.61
CA LEU A 401 8.56 28.23 2.27
C LEU A 401 8.18 27.61 0.93
N ASN A 402 9.17 27.08 0.22
CA ASN A 402 8.96 26.20 -0.93
C ASN A 402 9.50 24.81 -0.62
N LEU A 403 8.76 23.77 -0.97
CA LEU A 403 9.22 22.40 -0.90
C LEU A 403 9.76 21.98 -2.27
N GLU A 404 11.07 21.75 -2.37
CA GLU A 404 11.68 21.08 -3.52
C GLU A 404 11.74 19.58 -3.25
N ALA A 405 11.22 18.78 -4.16
CA ALA A 405 11.25 17.32 -4.07
C ALA A 405 11.74 16.71 -5.38
N ASP A 406 12.65 15.76 -5.25
CA ASP A 406 13.07 14.87 -6.33
C ASP A 406 12.40 13.52 -6.10
N PHE A 407 11.75 12.94 -7.12
CA PHE A 407 11.10 11.64 -7.02
C PHE A 407 11.00 10.95 -8.38
N ASP A 408 10.70 9.65 -8.36
CA ASP A 408 10.39 8.86 -9.55
C ASP A 408 8.91 8.52 -9.58
N ALA A 409 8.27 8.80 -10.72
CA ALA A 409 6.97 8.23 -11.06
C ALA A 409 7.21 6.85 -11.68
N GLN A 410 6.95 5.81 -10.89
CA GLN A 410 7.12 4.42 -11.25
C GLN A 410 5.86 3.91 -11.91
N VAL A 411 5.93 3.65 -13.21
CA VAL A 411 4.77 3.23 -14.00
C VAL A 411 4.71 1.71 -14.04
N PHE A 412 3.55 1.19 -13.64
CA PHE A 412 3.23 -0.21 -13.69
C PHE A 412 2.00 -0.46 -14.55
N GLN A 413 1.92 -1.67 -15.08
CA GLN A 413 0.75 -2.18 -15.76
C GLN A 413 0.29 -3.46 -15.07
N TRP A 414 -0.98 -3.48 -14.67
CA TRP A 414 -1.67 -4.68 -14.25
C TRP A 414 -2.07 -5.50 -15.47
N ARG A 415 -2.05 -6.82 -15.33
CA ARG A 415 -2.53 -7.73 -16.37
C ARG A 415 -3.17 -8.93 -15.74
N LYS A 416 -4.29 -9.39 -16.28
CA LYS A 416 -4.85 -10.70 -15.92
C LYS A 416 -3.98 -11.81 -16.47
N ILE A 417 -3.32 -12.55 -15.58
CA ILE A 417 -2.44 -13.69 -15.94
C ILE A 417 -3.11 -15.05 -15.75
N ALA A 418 -4.18 -15.12 -14.95
CA ALA A 418 -5.00 -16.31 -14.83
C ALA A 418 -6.45 -15.97 -14.50
N ASP A 419 -7.35 -16.85 -14.95
CA ASP A 419 -8.80 -16.74 -14.78
C ASP A 419 -9.37 -18.18 -14.71
N LEU A 420 -9.42 -18.74 -13.50
CA LEU A 420 -9.74 -20.16 -13.27
C LEU A 420 -11.09 -20.31 -12.58
N PRO A 421 -11.99 -21.20 -13.01
CA PRO A 421 -13.10 -21.62 -12.14
C PRO A 421 -12.57 -22.24 -10.84
N LEU A 422 -13.28 -22.04 -9.72
CA LEU A 422 -12.90 -22.61 -8.42
C LEU A 422 -13.19 -24.11 -8.30
N THR A 423 -13.02 -24.86 -9.38
CA THR A 423 -13.16 -26.31 -9.40
C THR A 423 -11.82 -26.97 -9.06
N PRO A 424 -11.75 -27.86 -8.06
CA PRO A 424 -10.54 -28.59 -7.74
C PRO A 424 -9.90 -29.27 -8.96
N GLY A 425 -8.58 -29.16 -9.07
CA GLY A 425 -7.78 -29.74 -10.16
C GLY A 425 -7.64 -28.87 -11.41
N VAL A 426 -8.39 -27.77 -11.53
CA VAL A 426 -8.25 -26.86 -12.67
C VAL A 426 -6.91 -26.14 -12.63
N VAL A 427 -6.23 -26.10 -13.79
CA VAL A 427 -4.90 -25.51 -13.97
C VAL A 427 -4.93 -24.39 -15.01
N SER A 428 -4.26 -23.28 -14.73
CA SER A 428 -3.95 -22.22 -15.69
C SER A 428 -2.45 -22.05 -15.77
N LYS A 429 -1.91 -21.85 -16.97
CA LYS A 429 -0.47 -21.61 -17.19
C LYS A 429 -0.26 -20.15 -17.57
N ASP A 430 0.75 -19.54 -16.99
CA ASP A 430 1.22 -18.20 -17.35
C ASP A 430 2.69 -18.26 -17.82
N ALA A 431 3.26 -17.10 -18.19
CA ALA A 431 4.64 -17.02 -18.68
C ALA A 431 5.69 -17.45 -17.63
N PHE A 432 5.32 -17.44 -16.34
CA PHE A 432 6.19 -17.67 -15.20
C PHE A 432 5.80 -18.89 -14.37
N GLY A 433 4.84 -19.72 -14.82
CA GLY A 433 4.48 -20.95 -14.13
C GLY A 433 3.03 -21.39 -14.34
N SER A 434 2.44 -21.97 -13.29
CA SER A 434 1.05 -22.43 -13.34
C SER A 434 0.33 -22.27 -12.00
N TRP A 435 -0.96 -22.02 -12.10
CA TRP A 435 -1.92 -21.94 -11.00
C TRP A 435 -2.78 -23.18 -11.02
N LYS A 436 -3.01 -23.77 -9.86
CA LYS A 436 -3.86 -24.95 -9.69
C LYS A 436 -4.75 -24.78 -8.47
N ILE A 437 -6.05 -24.98 -8.64
CA ILE A 437 -6.98 -25.05 -7.50
C ILE A 437 -6.83 -26.43 -6.86
N ILE A 438 -6.39 -26.49 -5.59
CA ILE A 438 -6.27 -27.76 -4.87
C ILE A 438 -7.62 -28.16 -4.30
N SER A 439 -8.23 -27.26 -3.55
CA SER A 439 -9.52 -27.46 -2.90
C SER A 439 -10.14 -26.10 -2.55
N GLY A 440 -11.47 -26.04 -2.59
CA GLY A 440 -12.27 -25.02 -1.92
C GLY A 440 -13.12 -25.71 -0.88
N GLN A 441 -12.95 -25.37 0.40
CA GLN A 441 -13.72 -25.96 1.49
C GLN A 441 -14.22 -24.86 2.41
N THR A 442 -15.50 -24.96 2.79
CA THR A 442 -16.09 -24.17 3.87
C THR A 442 -15.84 -24.90 5.17
N ILE A 443 -15.04 -24.34 6.09
CA ILE A 443 -14.67 -25.02 7.34
C ILE A 443 -15.65 -24.65 8.46
N ILE A 444 -16.67 -25.49 8.67
CA ILE A 444 -17.60 -25.37 9.80
C ILE A 444 -16.82 -25.63 11.11
N PRO A 445 -16.96 -24.82 12.18
CA PRO A 445 -18.02 -23.85 12.47
C PRO A 445 -17.74 -22.39 12.07
N GLN A 446 -16.62 -22.09 11.42
CA GLN A 446 -16.33 -20.71 10.99
C GLN A 446 -16.99 -20.46 9.63
N PRO A 447 -17.72 -19.36 9.43
CA PRO A 447 -18.36 -19.05 8.14
C PRO A 447 -17.36 -18.68 7.03
N ASN A 448 -16.08 -18.98 7.22
CA ASN A 448 -15.02 -18.66 6.28
C ASN A 448 -14.92 -19.77 5.22
N ALA A 449 -14.95 -19.37 3.95
CA ALA A 449 -14.51 -20.26 2.88
C ALA A 449 -12.98 -20.18 2.78
N HIS A 450 -12.34 -21.35 2.83
CA HIS A 450 -10.91 -21.51 2.66
C HIS A 450 -10.65 -21.98 1.24
N LEU A 451 -9.95 -21.18 0.46
CA LEU A 451 -9.52 -21.55 -0.88
C LEU A 451 -8.02 -21.86 -0.85
N PHE A 452 -7.69 -23.10 -1.21
CA PHE A 452 -6.32 -23.58 -1.30
C PHE A 452 -5.88 -23.60 -2.75
N VAL A 453 -4.91 -22.75 -3.06
CA VAL A 453 -4.36 -22.59 -4.40
C VAL A 453 -2.90 -23.00 -4.36
N GLU A 454 -2.55 -23.96 -5.22
CA GLU A 454 -1.16 -24.29 -5.50
C GLU A 454 -0.69 -23.42 -6.68
N ARG A 455 0.42 -22.73 -6.47
CA ARG A 455 1.09 -21.98 -7.52
C ARG A 455 2.47 -22.57 -7.74
N HIS A 456 2.73 -23.07 -8.93
CA HIS A 456 4.07 -23.35 -9.40
C HIS A 456 4.62 -22.07 -10.00
N GLN A 457 5.71 -21.56 -9.44
CA GLN A 457 6.28 -20.29 -9.83
C GLN A 457 7.75 -20.43 -10.14
N ILE A 458 8.14 -19.97 -11.31
CA ILE A 458 9.54 -19.83 -11.70
C ILE A 458 10.14 -18.72 -10.83
N GLU A 459 10.94 -19.12 -9.83
CA GLU A 459 11.70 -18.23 -8.95
C GLU A 459 13.17 -18.31 -9.31
N LEU A 460 13.48 -17.70 -10.45
CA LEU A 460 14.86 -17.53 -10.89
C LEU A 460 15.44 -16.30 -10.19
N LEU A 461 16.51 -16.47 -9.42
CA LEU A 461 17.13 -15.41 -8.62
C LEU A 461 17.65 -14.27 -9.50
N THR A 462 17.99 -14.60 -10.74
CA THR A 462 18.42 -13.62 -11.73
C THR A 462 17.24 -12.95 -12.41
N ALA A 463 16.02 -13.51 -12.33
CA ALA A 463 14.87 -13.07 -13.12
C ALA A 463 13.84 -12.26 -12.32
N THR A 464 13.90 -12.28 -10.98
CA THR A 464 12.99 -11.52 -10.12
C THR A 464 13.25 -10.02 -10.22
N ASP A 465 12.26 -9.27 -10.71
CA ASP A 465 12.32 -7.81 -10.73
C ASP A 465 12.00 -7.28 -9.32
N SER A 466 13.03 -6.88 -8.59
CA SER A 466 12.91 -6.34 -7.25
C SER A 466 12.11 -5.03 -7.18
N ARG A 467 11.88 -4.35 -8.32
CA ARG A 467 11.07 -3.12 -8.38
C ARG A 467 9.59 -3.39 -8.16
N CYS A 468 9.10 -4.56 -8.60
CA CYS A 468 7.71 -4.97 -8.40
C CYS A 468 7.47 -5.66 -7.06
N SER A 469 8.54 -6.03 -6.32
CA SER A 469 8.39 -6.79 -5.08
C SER A 469 8.58 -5.93 -3.83
N SER A 470 7.63 -6.00 -2.91
CA SER A 470 7.91 -5.58 -1.52
C SER A 470 8.86 -6.59 -0.88
N PHE A 471 9.78 -6.10 -0.04
CA PHE A 471 10.96 -6.83 0.45
C PHE A 471 10.66 -8.21 1.07
N ASN A 472 9.45 -8.43 1.59
CA ASN A 472 9.15 -9.59 2.43
C ASN A 472 8.37 -10.71 1.72
N TYR A 473 7.64 -10.44 0.63
CA TYR A 473 6.73 -11.41 0.03
C TYR A 473 7.19 -11.95 -1.34
N GLY A 474 8.39 -11.53 -1.79
CA GLY A 474 8.95 -11.98 -3.06
C GLY A 474 7.98 -11.71 -4.22
N PRO A 475 7.93 -12.57 -5.25
CA PRO A 475 7.15 -12.31 -6.45
C PRO A 475 5.63 -12.55 -6.29
N LEU A 476 5.13 -12.82 -5.07
CA LEU A 476 3.70 -12.76 -4.76
C LEU A 476 3.25 -11.33 -4.45
N SER A 477 4.14 -10.45 -3.97
CA SER A 477 3.77 -9.04 -3.71
C SER A 477 3.39 -8.24 -4.95
N ARG A 478 3.78 -8.71 -6.14
CA ARG A 478 3.34 -8.12 -7.42
C ARG A 478 1.99 -8.67 -7.89
N MET A 479 1.30 -9.45 -7.08
CA MET A 479 0.08 -10.14 -7.51
C MET A 479 -1.09 -9.81 -6.62
N VAL A 480 -2.25 -9.76 -7.25
CA VAL A 480 -3.54 -9.63 -6.58
C VAL A 480 -4.36 -10.84 -6.99
N LEU A 481 -4.74 -11.60 -5.97
CA LEU A 481 -5.70 -12.68 -6.11
C LEU A 481 -7.07 -12.08 -5.86
N ALA A 482 -7.99 -12.33 -6.76
CA ALA A 482 -9.35 -11.85 -6.67
C ALA A 482 -10.30 -13.02 -6.95
N VAL A 483 -11.35 -13.18 -6.15
CA VAL A 483 -12.43 -14.12 -6.44
C VAL A 483 -13.52 -13.33 -7.13
N TYR A 484 -14.00 -13.80 -8.28
CA TYR A 484 -15.00 -13.12 -9.10
C TYR A 484 -16.22 -14.02 -9.27
N ASP A 485 -17.39 -13.51 -8.92
CA ASP A 485 -18.66 -14.15 -9.22
C ASP A 485 -19.28 -13.46 -10.46
N PRO A 486 -19.36 -14.17 -11.60
CA PRO A 486 -19.90 -13.61 -12.83
C PRO A 486 -21.41 -13.30 -12.74
N GLU A 487 -22.15 -13.97 -11.86
CA GLU A 487 -23.60 -13.80 -11.71
C GLU A 487 -23.93 -12.51 -10.96
N THR A 488 -23.27 -12.30 -9.81
CA THR A 488 -23.47 -11.11 -8.96
C THR A 488 -22.62 -9.91 -9.40
N ARG A 489 -21.63 -10.13 -10.27
CA ARG A 489 -20.59 -9.16 -10.68
C ARG A 489 -19.82 -8.59 -9.48
N ILE A 490 -19.59 -9.41 -8.46
CA ILE A 490 -18.79 -9.03 -7.28
C ILE A 490 -17.40 -9.64 -7.40
N VAL A 491 -16.39 -8.84 -7.07
CA VAL A 491 -14.99 -9.23 -7.00
C VAL A 491 -14.53 -9.14 -5.56
N TRP A 492 -14.35 -10.26 -4.88
CA TRP A 492 -13.78 -10.29 -3.53
C TRP A 492 -12.26 -10.23 -3.59
N LEU A 493 -11.69 -9.34 -2.79
CA LEU A 493 -10.25 -9.20 -2.61
C LEU A 493 -9.88 -9.85 -1.27
N PRO A 494 -9.50 -11.15 -1.25
CA PRO A 494 -9.17 -11.86 -0.03
C PRO A 494 -8.09 -11.15 0.79
N ASP A 495 -8.14 -11.35 2.10
CA ASP A 495 -7.18 -10.77 3.03
C ASP A 495 -5.73 -11.22 2.73
N HIS A 496 -4.78 -10.33 2.98
CA HIS A 496 -3.34 -10.48 2.66
C HIS A 496 -2.60 -11.49 3.54
N SER A 497 -3.33 -12.24 4.37
CA SER A 497 -2.78 -13.32 5.19
C SER A 497 -2.47 -14.55 4.34
N TYR A 498 -1.56 -14.38 3.37
CA TYR A 498 -0.98 -15.47 2.60
C TYR A 498 -0.11 -16.31 3.53
N ASN A 499 -0.69 -17.34 4.12
CA ASN A 499 0.10 -18.42 4.69
C ASN A 499 0.70 -19.20 3.54
N THR A 500 1.91 -18.78 3.12
CA THR A 500 2.64 -19.45 2.05
C THR A 500 3.55 -20.51 2.64
N VAL A 501 3.25 -21.77 2.33
CA VAL A 501 4.27 -22.82 2.46
C VAL A 501 5.03 -22.85 1.15
N LYS A 502 6.35 -22.65 1.22
CA LYS A 502 7.24 -22.71 0.07
C LYS A 502 7.89 -24.09 0.00
N ARG A 503 7.83 -24.73 -1.16
CA ARG A 503 8.58 -25.95 -1.46
C ARG A 503 9.48 -25.71 -2.68
N GLY A 504 10.67 -26.30 -2.70
CA GLY A 504 11.63 -26.09 -3.78
C GLY A 504 12.19 -24.66 -3.80
N SER A 505 12.28 -23.98 -2.65
CA SER A 505 12.87 -22.63 -2.56
C SER A 505 14.33 -22.56 -3.00
N HIS A 506 15.01 -23.71 -3.07
CA HIS A 506 16.35 -23.82 -3.60
C HIS A 506 16.37 -24.10 -5.11
N THR A 507 15.26 -24.46 -5.78
CA THR A 507 15.15 -24.73 -7.22
C THR A 507 14.68 -23.51 -7.99
N GLY A 508 14.81 -23.54 -9.32
CA GLY A 508 14.29 -22.50 -10.21
C GLY A 508 12.77 -22.50 -10.31
N LEU A 509 12.07 -23.47 -9.69
CA LEU A 509 10.62 -23.55 -9.61
C LEU A 509 10.19 -23.75 -8.15
N THR A 510 9.82 -22.65 -7.50
CA THR A 510 9.22 -22.69 -6.17
C THR A 510 7.73 -22.95 -6.26
N ARG A 511 7.23 -23.86 -5.43
CA ARG A 511 5.80 -24.06 -5.25
C ARG A 511 5.33 -23.29 -4.03
N HIS A 512 4.38 -22.40 -4.25
CA HIS A 512 3.68 -21.67 -3.20
C HIS A 512 2.33 -22.31 -3.00
N PHE A 513 2.05 -22.73 -1.78
CA PHE A 513 0.70 -23.09 -1.37
C PHE A 513 0.08 -21.87 -0.71
N ILE A 514 -0.91 -21.29 -1.37
CA ILE A 514 -1.58 -20.07 -0.94
C ILE A 514 -2.93 -20.48 -0.37
N ASN A 515 -3.10 -20.25 0.92
CA ASN A 515 -4.41 -20.31 1.56
C ASN A 515 -4.90 -18.87 1.68
N PHE A 516 -6.13 -18.61 1.25
CA PHE A 516 -6.78 -17.35 1.54
C PHE A 516 -8.21 -17.57 2.01
N TYR A 517 -8.63 -16.63 2.85
CA TYR A 517 -9.87 -16.67 3.59
C TYR A 517 -10.85 -15.68 2.95
N LEU A 518 -12.00 -16.18 2.53
CA LEU A 518 -13.14 -15.33 2.22
C LEU A 518 -13.96 -15.23 3.50
N ASN A 519 -13.78 -14.14 4.24
CA ASN A 519 -14.41 -13.93 5.54
C ASN A 519 -15.83 -13.36 5.38
N GLU A 520 -16.74 -14.19 4.91
CA GLU A 520 -18.14 -13.78 4.88
C GLU A 520 -18.80 -14.07 6.23
N ARG A 521 -19.70 -13.16 6.65
CA ARG A 521 -20.58 -13.44 7.79
C ARG A 521 -21.49 -14.65 7.51
N GLN A 522 -21.67 -14.99 6.24
CA GLN A 522 -22.38 -16.18 5.79
C GLN A 522 -21.44 -17.11 5.01
N PRO A 523 -21.43 -18.41 5.28
CA PRO A 523 -20.62 -19.35 4.53
C PRO A 523 -21.09 -19.43 3.07
N PHE A 524 -20.16 -19.38 2.12
CA PHE A 524 -20.48 -19.71 0.73
C PHE A 524 -21.05 -21.12 0.64
N THR A 525 -22.14 -21.26 -0.10
CA THR A 525 -22.64 -22.57 -0.51
C THR A 525 -21.71 -23.18 -1.57
N ALA A 526 -21.71 -24.50 -1.69
CA ALA A 526 -20.93 -25.19 -2.72
C ALA A 526 -21.32 -24.74 -4.15
N ALA A 527 -22.60 -24.40 -4.36
CA ALA A 527 -23.08 -23.88 -5.64
C ALA A 527 -22.46 -22.51 -5.95
N GLU A 528 -22.46 -21.59 -4.99
CA GLU A 528 -21.86 -20.26 -5.14
C GLU A 528 -20.35 -20.34 -5.39
N LEU A 529 -19.61 -21.18 -4.63
CA LEU A 529 -18.18 -21.37 -4.89
C LEU A 529 -17.92 -21.95 -6.28
N SER A 530 -18.75 -22.90 -6.73
CA SER A 530 -18.53 -23.54 -8.03
C SER A 530 -18.74 -22.63 -9.25
N ARG A 531 -19.54 -21.55 -9.11
CA ARG A 531 -19.66 -20.52 -10.17
C ARG A 531 -18.58 -19.44 -10.08
N CYS A 532 -17.95 -19.27 -8.93
CA CYS A 532 -16.89 -18.29 -8.72
C CYS A 532 -15.62 -18.66 -9.50
N ARG A 533 -14.80 -17.63 -9.74
CA ARG A 533 -13.55 -17.72 -10.51
C ARG A 533 -12.42 -17.07 -9.74
N LEU A 534 -11.26 -17.70 -9.68
CA LEU A 534 -10.02 -17.08 -9.25
C LEU A 534 -9.43 -16.30 -10.42
N VAL A 535 -9.41 -14.98 -10.29
CA VAL A 535 -8.69 -14.07 -11.18
C VAL A 535 -7.37 -13.67 -10.51
N VAL A 536 -6.28 -13.80 -11.26
CA VAL A 536 -4.96 -13.40 -10.81
C VAL A 536 -4.48 -12.24 -11.67
N LEU A 537 -4.25 -11.10 -11.03
CA LEU A 537 -3.67 -9.92 -11.65
C LEU A 537 -2.20 -9.84 -11.27
N GLU A 538 -1.34 -9.51 -12.22
CA GLU A 538 0.08 -9.29 -12.00
C GLU A 538 0.47 -7.86 -12.35
N LYS A 539 1.20 -7.21 -11.44
CA LYS A 539 1.82 -5.91 -11.60
C LYS A 539 3.16 -6.05 -12.31
N THR A 540 3.22 -5.53 -13.53
CA THR A 540 4.43 -5.52 -14.36
C THR A 540 5.05 -4.13 -14.41
N TRP A 541 6.38 -4.08 -14.37
CA TRP A 541 7.12 -2.82 -14.45
C TRP A 541 7.18 -2.33 -15.89
N VAL A 542 6.76 -1.09 -16.13
CA VAL A 542 6.90 -0.44 -17.44
C VAL A 542 8.19 0.39 -17.47
N GLY A 543 8.35 1.29 -16.48
CA GLY A 543 9.49 2.19 -16.41
C GLY A 543 9.35 3.24 -15.31
N SER A 544 10.41 4.01 -15.09
CA SER A 544 10.42 5.14 -14.18
C SER A 544 10.58 6.46 -14.93
N VAL A 545 9.89 7.49 -14.45
CA VAL A 545 10.03 8.86 -14.95
C VAL A 545 10.54 9.73 -13.81
N PRO A 546 11.82 10.15 -13.84
CA PRO A 546 12.35 11.04 -12.81
C PRO A 546 11.70 12.43 -12.93
N LYS A 547 11.33 12.99 -11.78
CA LYS A 547 10.73 14.31 -11.67
C LYS A 547 11.36 15.13 -10.55
N LYS A 548 11.58 16.39 -10.89
CA LYS A 548 11.84 17.46 -9.95
C LYS A 548 10.58 18.29 -9.84
N TRP A 549 10.15 18.57 -8.63
CA TRP A 549 8.98 19.38 -8.38
C TRP A 549 9.28 20.39 -7.28
N GLN A 550 8.77 21.59 -7.44
CA GLN A 550 8.83 22.63 -6.44
C GLN A 550 7.40 23.07 -6.12
N SER A 551 7.05 23.07 -4.85
CA SER A 551 5.75 23.56 -4.42
C SER A 551 5.62 25.06 -4.68
N PRO A 552 4.39 25.56 -4.90
CA PRO A 552 4.10 26.96 -4.63
C PRO A 552 4.46 27.31 -3.19
N ALA A 553 4.67 28.59 -2.92
CA ALA A 553 5.08 29.02 -1.59
C ALA A 553 3.93 28.84 -0.58
N PHE A 554 4.23 28.34 0.62
CA PHE A 554 3.28 28.11 1.72
C PHE A 554 3.94 28.41 3.06
N THR A 555 3.17 28.71 4.11
CA THR A 555 3.73 28.88 5.47
C THR A 555 3.53 27.61 6.30
N LEU A 556 4.39 27.37 7.29
CA LEU A 556 4.21 26.21 8.18
C LEU A 556 2.91 26.30 8.95
N ASP A 557 2.53 27.50 9.41
CA ASP A 557 1.27 27.70 10.14
C ASP A 557 0.02 27.45 9.25
N GLU A 558 0.10 27.64 7.93
CA GLU A 558 -1.00 27.29 7.02
C GLU A 558 -1.23 25.77 6.94
N LYS A 559 -0.15 24.97 7.03
CA LYS A 559 -0.20 23.52 6.82
C LYS A 559 -0.23 22.70 8.12
N LEU A 560 0.38 23.21 9.18
CA LEU A 560 0.27 22.67 10.54
C LEU A 560 -1.06 23.12 11.13
N SER A 561 -2.16 22.53 10.65
CA SER A 561 -3.48 22.87 11.21
C SER A 561 -3.52 22.51 12.70
N PRO A 562 -4.00 23.41 13.59
CA PRO A 562 -4.12 23.14 15.03
C PRO A 562 -4.89 21.86 15.34
N ALA A 563 -5.82 21.47 14.45
CA ALA A 563 -6.67 20.30 14.58
C ALA A 563 -5.92 18.95 14.51
N TYR A 564 -4.75 18.88 13.87
CA TYR A 564 -3.96 17.64 13.76
C TYR A 564 -2.86 17.51 14.82
N ALA A 565 -2.58 18.57 15.59
CA ALA A 565 -1.67 18.51 16.75
C ALA A 565 -2.22 17.63 17.89
N ASN A 566 -3.54 17.35 17.88
CA ASN A 566 -4.22 16.52 18.89
C ASN A 566 -4.42 15.06 18.44
N GLY A 567 -3.74 14.62 17.37
CA GLY A 567 -3.88 13.30 16.77
C GLY A 567 -3.40 12.11 17.63
N PHE A 568 -2.92 12.35 18.84
CA PHE A 568 -2.55 11.27 19.78
C PHE A 568 -3.43 11.31 21.05
N ASN A 569 -4.52 10.55 20.97
CA ASN A 569 -5.05 9.68 22.02
C ASN A 569 -5.05 10.19 23.48
N ASN A 570 -5.97 11.10 23.79
CA ASN A 570 -6.87 10.85 24.91
C ASN A 570 -8.31 10.83 24.37
N THR A 571 -8.91 9.64 24.40
CA THR A 571 -10.01 9.20 23.52
C THR A 571 -11.42 9.53 24.02
N ALA A 572 -11.57 10.15 25.19
CA ALA A 572 -12.90 10.45 25.74
C ALA A 572 -13.30 11.91 25.49
N SER A 573 -14.41 12.11 24.76
CA SER A 573 -15.13 13.38 24.69
C SER A 573 -15.56 13.80 26.10
N LEU A 574 -15.40 15.07 26.48
CA LEU A 574 -15.90 15.52 27.78
C LEU A 574 -17.44 15.39 27.81
N PRO A 575 -18.04 14.62 28.76
CA PRO A 575 -19.49 14.47 28.84
C PRO A 575 -20.20 15.81 29.00
N ARG A 576 -21.42 15.95 28.45
CA ARG A 576 -22.17 17.24 28.45
C ARG A 576 -22.35 17.83 29.84
N GLU A 577 -22.69 17.00 30.84
CA GLU A 577 -22.85 17.45 32.23
C GLU A 577 -21.56 18.03 32.81
N GLU A 578 -20.44 17.37 32.56
CA GLU A 578 -19.12 17.82 33.03
C GLU A 578 -18.67 19.09 32.32
N PHE A 579 -18.93 19.18 31.01
CA PHE A 579 -18.70 20.38 30.22
C PHE A 579 -19.47 21.58 30.80
N SER A 580 -20.79 21.47 30.96
CA SER A 580 -21.61 22.56 31.49
C SER A 580 -21.23 22.93 32.92
N ARG A 581 -20.88 21.95 33.78
CA ARG A 581 -20.37 22.20 35.14
C ARG A 581 -19.08 23.02 35.14
N ARG A 582 -18.12 22.68 34.30
CA ARG A 582 -16.83 23.40 34.20
C ARG A 582 -16.98 24.79 33.62
N ILE A 583 -17.85 24.97 32.62
CA ILE A 583 -18.18 26.28 32.06
C ILE A 583 -18.84 27.17 33.11
N ALA A 584 -19.77 26.62 33.90
CA ALA A 584 -20.43 27.36 34.98
C ALA A 584 -19.46 27.75 36.12
N ALA A 585 -18.40 26.98 36.34
CA ALA A 585 -17.37 27.28 37.33
C ALA A 585 -16.36 28.35 36.86
N LEU A 586 -16.34 28.72 35.57
CA LEU A 586 -15.51 29.81 35.09
C LEU A 586 -16.08 31.15 35.60
N GLN A 587 -15.24 31.92 36.29
CA GLN A 587 -15.59 33.29 36.69
C GLN A 587 -15.60 34.18 35.45
N ALA A 588 -16.81 34.51 34.99
CA ALA A 588 -17.04 35.39 33.85
C ALA A 588 -16.73 36.85 34.23
N PRO A 589 -15.82 37.55 33.52
CA PRO A 589 -15.62 38.98 33.71
C PRO A 589 -16.82 39.77 33.19
N ALA A 590 -16.91 41.05 33.54
CA ALA A 590 -17.92 41.93 32.93
C ALA A 590 -17.71 42.04 31.41
N PRO A 591 -18.76 42.16 30.58
CA PRO A 591 -18.59 42.26 29.12
C PRO A 591 -17.76 43.44 28.64
N ASN A 592 -17.63 44.50 29.45
CA ASN A 592 -16.81 45.68 29.18
C ASN A 592 -15.48 45.68 29.96
N ALA A 593 -15.08 44.54 30.53
CA ALA A 593 -13.81 44.40 31.24
C ALA A 593 -12.61 44.59 30.29
N PRO A 594 -11.40 44.86 30.81
CA PRO A 594 -10.22 45.02 29.97
C PRO A 594 -9.98 43.81 29.06
N ARG A 595 -9.62 44.06 27.79
CA ARG A 595 -9.39 43.03 26.76
C ARG A 595 -8.57 41.82 27.25
N ARG A 596 -7.55 42.06 28.09
CA ARG A 596 -6.72 40.99 28.67
C ARG A 596 -7.51 40.02 29.54
N GLU A 597 -8.41 40.52 30.38
CA GLU A 597 -9.22 39.69 31.28
C GLU A 597 -10.21 38.82 30.49
N VAL A 598 -10.90 39.45 29.52
CA VAL A 598 -11.82 38.74 28.62
C VAL A 598 -11.08 37.70 27.78
N SER A 599 -9.88 38.00 27.27
CA SER A 599 -9.09 37.03 26.50
C SER A 599 -8.72 35.77 27.29
N LEU A 600 -8.39 35.91 28.59
CA LEU A 600 -8.08 34.77 29.46
C LEU A 600 -9.32 33.93 29.75
N TYR A 601 -10.48 34.58 29.94
CA TYR A 601 -11.75 33.90 30.09
C TYR A 601 -12.13 33.12 28.83
N LEU A 602 -12.13 33.79 27.66
CA LEU A 602 -12.47 33.18 26.38
C LEU A 602 -11.56 32.00 26.04
N LEU A 603 -10.25 32.12 26.30
CA LEU A 603 -9.32 31.01 26.08
C LEU A 603 -9.72 29.76 26.89
N LYS A 604 -10.01 29.92 28.18
CA LYS A 604 -10.45 28.81 29.05
C LYS A 604 -11.80 28.24 28.61
N PHE A 605 -12.72 29.11 28.21
CA PHE A 605 -14.03 28.72 27.70
C PHE A 605 -13.89 27.86 26.44
N LEU A 606 -13.13 28.33 25.44
CA LEU A 606 -12.92 27.63 24.17
C LEU A 606 -12.15 26.32 24.35
N GLN A 607 -11.18 26.26 25.27
CA GLN A 607 -10.51 24.99 25.64
C GLN A 607 -11.51 23.93 26.14
N LEU A 608 -12.53 24.32 26.90
CA LEU A 608 -13.58 23.41 27.33
C LEU A 608 -14.51 22.99 26.18
N VAL A 609 -14.81 23.89 25.25
CA VAL A 609 -15.58 23.57 24.02
C VAL A 609 -14.82 22.54 23.18
N ASP A 610 -13.52 22.71 23.01
CA ASP A 610 -12.67 21.78 22.29
C ASP A 610 -12.56 20.41 22.99
N ALA A 611 -12.50 20.40 24.32
CA ALA A 611 -12.55 19.16 25.10
C ALA A 611 -13.91 18.44 24.97
N HIS A 612 -15.01 19.19 24.79
CA HIS A 612 -16.35 18.64 24.61
C HIS A 612 -16.56 17.99 23.24
N ARG A 613 -15.86 18.44 22.19
CA ARG A 613 -15.88 17.90 20.81
C ARG A 613 -17.25 17.83 20.11
N ILE A 614 -18.33 18.19 20.78
CA ILE A 614 -19.68 18.29 20.21
C ILE A 614 -19.94 19.76 19.84
N SER A 615 -20.51 20.00 18.66
CA SER A 615 -20.89 21.35 18.23
C SER A 615 -22.05 21.85 19.10
N LEU A 616 -21.93 23.07 19.63
CA LEU A 616 -22.99 23.73 20.39
C LEU A 616 -24.04 24.31 19.42
N ASP A 617 -25.32 24.21 19.78
CA ASP A 617 -26.40 24.85 19.01
C ASP A 617 -26.41 26.35 19.29
N PRO A 618 -26.74 27.23 18.32
CA PRO A 618 -26.89 28.67 18.57
C PRO A 618 -27.86 29.04 19.70
N ARG A 619 -28.78 28.14 20.09
CA ARG A 619 -29.72 28.30 21.19
C ARG A 619 -29.18 27.82 22.54
N ASP A 620 -28.01 27.19 22.57
CA ASP A 620 -27.41 26.72 23.82
C ASP A 620 -27.08 27.91 24.75
N PRO A 621 -27.34 27.80 26.06
CA PRO A 621 -27.08 28.89 27.01
C PRO A 621 -25.59 29.27 27.07
N GLU A 622 -24.69 28.33 26.79
CA GLU A 622 -23.26 28.59 26.67
C GLU A 622 -22.93 29.54 25.51
N ILE A 623 -23.66 29.46 24.38
CA ILE A 623 -23.49 30.38 23.25
C ILE A 623 -24.03 31.77 23.57
N ALA A 624 -25.15 31.87 24.28
CA ALA A 624 -25.68 33.15 24.74
C ALA A 624 -24.67 33.89 25.63
N LYS A 625 -24.04 33.18 26.58
CA LYS A 625 -22.97 33.74 27.44
C LYS A 625 -21.78 34.23 26.64
N LEU A 626 -21.33 33.47 25.64
CA LEU A 626 -20.27 33.89 24.73
C LEU A 626 -20.68 35.14 23.92
N GLY A 627 -21.95 35.20 23.53
CA GLY A 627 -22.58 36.30 22.80
C GLY A 627 -22.59 37.63 23.56
N GLU A 628 -22.58 37.64 24.89
CA GLU A 628 -22.55 38.87 25.71
C GLU A 628 -21.28 39.71 25.48
N TYR A 629 -20.17 39.07 25.09
CA TYR A 629 -18.89 39.73 24.84
C TYR A 629 -18.75 40.25 23.41
N VAL A 630 -19.65 39.86 22.49
CA VAL A 630 -19.56 40.24 21.07
C VAL A 630 -19.61 41.76 20.88
N PRO A 631 -20.54 42.53 21.51
CA PRO A 631 -20.63 43.98 21.32
C PRO A 631 -19.32 44.74 21.58
N GLU A 632 -18.63 44.43 22.68
CA GLU A 632 -17.46 45.18 23.17
C GLU A 632 -16.11 44.56 22.72
N HIS A 633 -16.08 43.29 22.32
CA HIS A 633 -14.85 42.54 22.03
C HIS A 633 -14.88 41.75 20.71
N LEU A 634 -15.62 42.25 19.71
CA LEU A 634 -15.69 41.64 18.38
C LEU A 634 -14.31 41.47 17.75
N ASP A 635 -13.45 42.48 17.87
CA ASP A 635 -12.08 42.48 17.35
C ASP A 635 -11.28 41.29 17.87
N LEU A 636 -11.32 41.04 19.18
CA LEU A 636 -10.67 39.90 19.82
C LEU A 636 -11.18 38.56 19.29
N LEU A 637 -12.49 38.43 19.07
CA LEU A 637 -13.09 37.21 18.55
C LEU A 637 -12.70 36.96 17.09
N LEU A 638 -12.75 38.01 16.24
CA LEU A 638 -12.37 37.94 14.83
C LEU A 638 -10.87 37.64 14.68
N ASP A 639 -10.01 38.26 15.48
CA ASP A 639 -8.55 38.01 15.49
C ASP A 639 -8.23 36.54 15.84
N GLY A 640 -9.04 35.93 16.71
CA GLY A 640 -8.82 34.57 17.19
C GLY A 640 -9.32 33.47 16.24
N LEU A 641 -10.32 33.73 15.39
CA LEU A 641 -10.98 32.73 14.53
C LEU A 641 -10.01 31.85 13.72
N PRO A 642 -8.94 32.38 13.08
CA PRO A 642 -8.02 31.57 12.29
C PRO A 642 -7.26 30.50 13.10
N ALA A 643 -7.08 30.74 14.40
CA ALA A 643 -6.30 29.87 15.30
C ALA A 643 -7.17 28.85 16.07
N MET A 644 -8.50 28.94 15.97
CA MET A 644 -9.41 28.09 16.73
C MET A 644 -9.61 26.72 16.08
N ASN A 645 -9.81 25.70 16.92
CA ASN A 645 -10.27 24.39 16.45
C ASN A 645 -11.74 24.47 15.99
N ARG A 646 -12.18 23.46 15.21
CA ARG A 646 -13.53 23.42 14.62
C ARG A 646 -14.68 23.60 15.65
N PRO A 647 -14.68 22.97 16.84
CA PRO A 647 -15.75 23.17 17.83
C PRO A 647 -15.80 24.61 18.35
N SER A 648 -14.66 25.14 18.81
CA SER A 648 -14.52 26.52 19.28
C SER A 648 -14.90 27.55 18.21
N LYS A 649 -14.41 27.36 16.98
CA LYS A 649 -14.71 28.24 15.85
C LYS A 649 -16.22 28.29 15.58
N ARG A 650 -16.90 27.13 15.58
CA ARG A 650 -18.35 27.05 15.43
C ARG A 650 -19.11 27.75 16.56
N ALA A 651 -18.64 27.61 17.80
CA ALA A 651 -19.25 28.30 18.95
C ALA A 651 -19.15 29.83 18.81
N VAL A 652 -17.99 30.34 18.39
CA VAL A 652 -17.80 31.78 18.14
C VAL A 652 -18.67 32.26 16.98
N LEU A 653 -18.72 31.53 15.86
CA LEU A 653 -19.59 31.88 14.73
C LEU A 653 -21.08 31.89 15.13
N ALA A 654 -21.52 30.93 15.95
CA ALA A 654 -22.87 30.90 16.49
C ALA A 654 -23.16 32.10 17.40
N ALA A 655 -22.21 32.48 18.26
CA ALA A 655 -22.34 33.67 19.12
C ALA A 655 -22.40 34.97 18.28
N LEU A 656 -21.55 35.11 17.27
CA LEU A 656 -21.57 36.25 16.34
C LEU A 656 -22.91 36.32 15.58
N ARG A 657 -23.42 35.17 15.12
CA ARG A 657 -24.70 35.09 14.43
C ARG A 657 -25.85 35.63 15.29
N VAL A 658 -25.87 35.32 16.59
CA VAL A 658 -26.94 35.74 17.52
C VAL A 658 -26.74 37.15 18.07
N SER A 659 -25.50 37.60 18.29
CA SER A 659 -25.24 38.84 19.05
C SER A 659 -24.61 40.00 18.26
N ALA A 660 -24.13 39.80 17.02
CA ALA A 660 -23.56 40.91 16.24
C ALA A 660 -24.59 42.02 15.95
N THR A 661 -24.16 43.28 15.96
CA THR A 661 -25.05 44.44 15.72
C THR A 661 -24.75 45.12 14.38
N GLU A 662 -25.63 46.02 13.91
CA GLU A 662 -25.36 46.81 12.69
C GLU A 662 -24.07 47.64 12.79
N GLN A 663 -23.73 48.13 13.98
CA GLN A 663 -22.51 48.91 14.21
C GLN A 663 -21.24 48.10 13.92
N GLN A 664 -21.33 46.78 14.02
CA GLN A 664 -20.23 45.84 13.89
C GLN A 664 -20.07 45.24 12.49
N LYS A 665 -21.03 45.52 11.61
CA LYS A 665 -21.10 44.96 10.26
C LYS A 665 -19.84 45.22 9.45
N SER A 666 -19.31 46.44 9.46
CA SER A 666 -18.12 46.81 8.69
C SER A 666 -16.88 45.99 9.09
N ALA A 667 -16.71 45.70 10.37
CA ALA A 667 -15.60 44.86 10.86
C ALA A 667 -15.73 43.40 10.39
N ILE A 668 -16.95 42.85 10.41
CA ILE A 668 -17.22 41.49 9.92
C ILE A 668 -17.00 41.39 8.40
N LEU A 669 -17.42 42.41 7.64
CA LEU A 669 -17.18 42.49 6.20
C LEU A 669 -15.68 42.53 5.89
N ALA A 670 -14.92 43.33 6.63
CA ALA A 670 -13.46 43.41 6.47
C ALA A 670 -12.76 42.06 6.73
N ALA A 671 -13.25 41.28 7.69
CA ALA A 671 -12.70 39.97 8.04
C ALA A 671 -13.15 38.82 7.10
N LEU A 672 -14.19 39.02 6.27
CA LEU A 672 -14.79 37.98 5.43
C LEU A 672 -13.79 37.31 4.48
N ARG A 673 -12.84 38.09 3.92
CA ARG A 673 -11.85 37.58 2.97
C ARG A 673 -10.89 36.57 3.61
N SER A 674 -10.46 36.82 4.85
CA SER A 674 -9.62 35.91 5.62
C SER A 674 -10.42 34.75 6.20
N GLU A 675 -11.66 35.00 6.61
CA GLU A 675 -12.56 34.04 7.25
C GLU A 675 -13.89 33.88 6.50
N PRO A 676 -13.94 33.09 5.40
CA PRO A 676 -15.15 32.93 4.58
C PRO A 676 -16.36 32.33 5.31
N GLU A 677 -16.16 31.69 6.47
CA GLU A 677 -17.25 31.15 7.29
C GLU A 677 -18.15 32.26 7.87
N LEU A 678 -17.66 33.50 7.95
CA LEU A 678 -18.46 34.67 8.35
C LEU A 678 -19.62 34.96 7.38
N ALA A 679 -19.63 34.37 6.18
CA ALA A 679 -20.77 34.44 5.27
C ALA A 679 -22.08 33.92 5.90
N GLU A 680 -22.01 32.99 6.88
CA GLU A 680 -23.19 32.55 7.62
C GLU A 680 -23.87 33.70 8.37
N ILE A 681 -23.09 34.62 8.93
CA ILE A 681 -23.60 35.80 9.65
C ILE A 681 -24.28 36.76 8.65
N LEU A 682 -23.68 36.96 7.48
CA LEU A 682 -24.23 37.82 6.44
C LEU A 682 -25.60 37.33 5.95
N LEU A 683 -25.72 36.02 5.74
CA LEU A 683 -26.97 35.37 5.40
C LEU A 683 -28.01 35.51 6.52
N ALA A 684 -27.62 35.25 7.77
CA ALA A 684 -28.53 35.30 8.92
C ALA A 684 -29.02 36.71 9.26
N ARG A 685 -28.20 37.74 9.00
CA ARG A 685 -28.52 39.15 9.29
C ARG A 685 -29.08 39.93 8.10
N GLY A 686 -29.15 39.32 6.92
CA GLY A 686 -29.60 40.02 5.71
C GLY A 686 -28.62 41.08 5.21
N TRP A 687 -27.33 40.95 5.51
CA TRP A 687 -26.28 41.92 5.14
C TRP A 687 -25.65 41.67 3.76
N LEU A 688 -26.18 40.73 2.99
CA LEU A 688 -25.63 40.30 1.71
C LEU A 688 -25.44 41.44 0.70
N ASN A 689 -26.43 42.33 0.57
CA ASN A 689 -26.37 43.41 -0.43
C ASN A 689 -25.25 44.41 -0.13
N ASP A 690 -25.01 44.70 1.14
CA ASP A 690 -23.93 45.59 1.58
C ASP A 690 -22.56 44.92 1.46
N ALA A 691 -22.52 43.59 1.52
CA ALA A 691 -21.32 42.75 1.42
C ALA A 691 -20.94 42.38 -0.03
N ARG A 692 -21.60 42.95 -1.03
CA ARG A 692 -21.54 42.46 -2.41
C ARG A 692 -20.11 42.42 -2.94
N ALA A 693 -19.33 43.49 -2.73
CA ALA A 693 -17.96 43.58 -3.23
C ALA A 693 -17.05 42.50 -2.60
N GLU A 694 -17.17 42.28 -1.30
CA GLU A 694 -16.39 41.30 -0.54
C GLU A 694 -16.74 39.86 -0.93
N VAL A 695 -18.02 39.57 -1.18
CA VAL A 695 -18.46 38.24 -1.64
C VAL A 695 -17.99 37.97 -3.08
N TYR A 696 -17.96 38.96 -3.98
CA TYR A 696 -17.33 38.78 -5.30
C TYR A 696 -15.84 38.49 -5.19
N GLN A 697 -15.13 39.10 -4.23
CA GLN A 697 -13.73 38.74 -3.99
C GLN A 697 -13.59 37.28 -3.54
N LEU A 698 -14.51 36.76 -2.71
CA LEU A 698 -14.53 35.32 -2.39
C LEU A 698 -14.73 34.45 -3.63
N ALA A 699 -15.57 34.87 -4.59
CA ALA A 699 -15.80 34.13 -5.83
C ALA A 699 -14.54 34.03 -6.71
N THR A 700 -13.61 34.98 -6.58
CA THR A 700 -12.30 34.95 -7.29
C THR A 700 -11.20 34.20 -6.52
N SER A 701 -11.47 33.80 -5.27
CA SER A 701 -10.49 33.14 -4.41
C SER A 701 -10.25 31.68 -4.83
N SER A 702 -8.99 31.29 -4.87
CA SER A 702 -8.58 29.88 -5.07
C SER A 702 -8.69 29.02 -3.81
N ARG A 703 -9.14 29.56 -2.66
CA ARG A 703 -9.32 28.81 -1.40
C ARG A 703 -10.62 28.03 -1.39
N SER A 704 -10.66 26.85 -0.75
CA SER A 704 -11.92 26.12 -0.55
C SER A 704 -12.90 27.00 0.24
N LEU A 705 -14.15 27.08 -0.20
CA LEU A 705 -15.15 27.94 0.41
C LEU A 705 -16.15 27.08 1.19
N PRO A 706 -16.54 27.50 2.41
CA PRO A 706 -17.61 26.86 3.14
C PRO A 706 -18.95 27.06 2.41
N PHE A 707 -19.90 26.15 2.62
CA PHE A 707 -21.21 26.18 1.95
C PHE A 707 -21.93 27.53 2.10
N ALA A 708 -21.86 28.18 3.27
CA ALA A 708 -22.47 29.51 3.48
C ALA A 708 -21.88 30.58 2.56
N ALA A 709 -20.58 30.54 2.26
CA ALA A 709 -19.95 31.46 1.31
C ALA A 709 -20.41 31.17 -0.13
N LEU A 710 -20.55 29.90 -0.51
CA LEU A 710 -21.10 29.51 -1.82
C LEU A 710 -22.56 29.95 -1.96
N GLN A 711 -23.37 29.82 -0.91
CA GLN A 711 -24.75 30.29 -0.86
C GLN A 711 -24.83 31.82 -0.97
N ALA A 712 -23.93 32.55 -0.30
CA ALA A 712 -23.81 33.99 -0.43
C ALA A 712 -23.49 34.41 -1.87
N ILE A 713 -22.51 33.75 -2.52
CA ILE A 713 -22.16 33.99 -3.93
C ILE A 713 -23.37 33.73 -4.85
N ALA A 714 -24.02 32.58 -4.69
CA ALA A 714 -25.17 32.17 -5.48
C ALA A 714 -26.39 33.11 -5.32
N SER A 715 -26.55 33.75 -4.16
CA SER A 715 -27.69 34.65 -3.89
C SER A 715 -27.76 35.84 -4.86
N PHE A 716 -26.64 36.27 -5.44
CA PHE A 716 -26.60 37.36 -6.42
C PHE A 716 -27.07 36.95 -7.82
N ARG A 717 -27.19 35.65 -8.11
CA ARG A 717 -27.56 35.11 -9.43
C ARG A 717 -26.77 35.71 -10.59
N ASP A 718 -25.47 35.96 -10.36
CA ASP A 718 -24.57 36.52 -11.36
C ASP A 718 -23.84 35.40 -12.11
N PRO A 719 -24.04 35.26 -13.43
CA PRO A 719 -23.37 34.26 -14.25
C PRO A 719 -21.83 34.28 -14.16
N GLN A 720 -21.23 35.42 -13.84
CA GLN A 720 -19.76 35.53 -13.69
C GLN A 720 -19.22 34.69 -12.53
N THR A 721 -20.06 34.36 -11.55
CA THR A 721 -19.66 33.58 -10.37
C THR A 721 -19.91 32.08 -10.50
N TYR A 722 -20.69 31.66 -11.50
CA TYR A 722 -21.07 30.26 -11.71
C TYR A 722 -19.88 29.31 -11.89
N PRO A 723 -18.79 29.67 -12.61
CA PRO A 723 -17.62 28.81 -12.72
C PRO A 723 -17.02 28.43 -11.36
N ARG A 724 -17.01 29.35 -10.40
CA ARG A 724 -16.51 29.10 -9.04
C ARG A 724 -17.38 28.09 -8.28
N LEU A 725 -18.71 28.18 -8.44
CA LEU A 725 -19.65 27.24 -7.82
C LEU A 725 -19.49 25.83 -8.39
N LEU A 726 -19.31 25.72 -9.71
CA LEU A 726 -19.06 24.44 -10.39
C LEU A 726 -17.69 23.85 -9.99
N GLU A 727 -16.64 24.67 -9.87
CA GLU A 727 -15.32 24.22 -9.38
C GLU A 727 -15.40 23.71 -7.92
N ALA A 728 -16.15 24.40 -7.06
CA ALA A 728 -16.38 23.96 -5.69
C ALA A 728 -17.15 22.63 -5.67
N PHE A 729 -18.16 22.48 -6.52
CA PHE A 729 -18.93 21.25 -6.65
C PHE A 729 -18.11 20.09 -7.21
N GLU A 730 -17.20 20.34 -8.15
CA GLU A 730 -16.26 19.32 -8.65
C GLU A 730 -15.27 18.87 -7.58
N THR A 731 -14.88 19.78 -6.68
CA THR A 731 -13.97 19.47 -5.58
C THR A 731 -14.66 18.65 -4.48
N GLU A 732 -15.89 19.02 -4.11
CA GLU A 732 -16.65 18.40 -3.03
C GLU A 732 -18.16 18.33 -3.37
N PRO A 733 -18.58 17.33 -4.18
CA PRO A 733 -19.99 17.17 -4.53
C PRO A 733 -20.84 16.91 -3.29
N SER A 734 -21.91 17.70 -3.09
CA SER A 734 -22.87 17.50 -2.00
C SER A 734 -24.29 17.84 -2.43
N GLU A 735 -25.30 17.19 -1.83
CA GLU A 735 -26.73 17.44 -2.11
C GLU A 735 -27.08 18.93 -1.99
N LYS A 736 -26.60 19.60 -0.92
CA LYS A 736 -26.89 21.01 -0.67
C LYS A 736 -26.35 21.94 -1.78
N LEU A 737 -25.15 21.65 -2.29
CA LEU A 737 -24.54 22.45 -3.34
C LEU A 737 -25.20 22.17 -4.69
N ASP A 738 -25.60 20.94 -4.95
CA ASP A 738 -26.34 20.58 -6.16
C ASP A 738 -27.74 21.22 -6.19
N ASP A 739 -28.45 21.26 -5.07
CA ASP A 739 -29.73 22.00 -4.96
C ASP A 739 -29.54 23.49 -5.24
N LEU A 740 -28.44 24.07 -4.75
CA LEU A 740 -28.08 25.46 -5.04
C LEU A 740 -27.82 25.67 -6.54
N LEU A 741 -27.08 24.78 -7.19
CA LEU A 741 -26.82 24.82 -8.63
C LEU A 741 -28.12 24.64 -9.44
N HIS A 742 -29.02 23.76 -8.99
CA HIS A 742 -30.33 23.56 -9.61
C HIS A 742 -31.17 24.84 -9.59
N LEU A 743 -31.25 25.53 -8.45
CA LEU A 743 -31.95 26.81 -8.33
C LEU A 743 -31.40 27.91 -9.26
N LEU A 744 -30.14 27.80 -9.65
CA LEU A 744 -29.47 28.71 -10.59
C LEU A 744 -29.61 28.28 -12.07
N GLY A 745 -30.26 27.16 -12.35
CA GLY A 745 -30.37 26.59 -13.70
C GLY A 745 -29.07 25.93 -14.19
N LEU A 746 -28.19 25.51 -13.28
CA LEU A 746 -26.88 24.92 -13.60
C LEU A 746 -26.84 23.38 -13.57
N SER A 747 -28.01 22.73 -13.63
CA SER A 747 -28.12 21.27 -13.48
C SER A 747 -27.41 20.51 -14.62
N GLU A 748 -27.49 21.00 -15.85
CA GLU A 748 -26.86 20.36 -17.01
C GLU A 748 -25.33 20.40 -16.92
N GLN A 749 -24.75 21.48 -16.38
CA GLN A 749 -23.31 21.60 -16.16
C GLN A 749 -22.84 20.76 -14.98
N ALA A 750 -23.70 20.55 -13.97
CA ALA A 750 -23.40 19.71 -12.80
C ALA A 750 -23.45 18.21 -13.13
N ALA A 751 -24.33 17.77 -14.04
CA ALA A 751 -24.50 16.36 -14.41
C ALA A 751 -23.20 15.60 -14.77
N PRO A 752 -22.29 16.11 -15.64
CA PRO A 752 -21.03 15.43 -15.94
C PRO A 752 -20.08 15.37 -14.74
N ILE A 753 -20.16 16.33 -13.79
CA ILE A 753 -19.37 16.31 -12.55
C ILE A 753 -19.86 15.17 -11.66
N VAL A 754 -21.18 15.04 -11.49
CA VAL A 754 -21.81 13.94 -10.74
C VAL A 754 -21.46 12.59 -11.35
N GLU A 755 -21.50 12.45 -12.68
CA GLU A 755 -21.13 11.21 -13.36
C GLU A 755 -19.68 10.82 -13.08
N ARG A 756 -18.73 11.78 -13.17
CA ARG A 756 -17.31 11.53 -12.87
C ARG A 756 -17.09 11.14 -11.41
N ALA A 757 -17.73 11.85 -10.48
CA ALA A 757 -17.65 11.57 -9.06
C ALA A 757 -18.21 10.18 -8.73
N TRP A 758 -19.38 9.84 -9.29
CA TRP A 758 -19.99 8.53 -9.12
C TRP A 758 -19.14 7.40 -9.66
N ARG A 759 -18.64 7.53 -10.90
CA ARG A 759 -17.80 6.51 -11.55
C ARG A 759 -16.55 6.19 -10.73
N LYS A 760 -15.97 7.20 -10.08
CA LYS A 760 -14.79 7.04 -9.22
C LYS A 760 -15.12 6.24 -7.95
N GLU A 761 -16.27 6.49 -7.33
CA GLU A 761 -16.63 5.91 -6.02
C GLU A 761 -17.42 4.59 -6.15
N SER A 762 -18.08 4.33 -7.29
CA SER A 762 -18.98 3.18 -7.48
C SER A 762 -18.28 1.82 -7.60
N LEU A 763 -16.95 1.79 -7.69
CA LEU A 763 -16.19 0.58 -7.96
C LEU A 763 -15.97 -0.30 -6.72
N VAL A 764 -16.14 0.22 -5.50
CA VAL A 764 -15.64 -0.47 -4.29
C VAL A 764 -16.70 -0.51 -3.18
N LEU A 765 -17.04 -1.72 -2.72
CA LEU A 765 -17.67 -1.95 -1.41
C LEU A 765 -16.59 -2.32 -0.40
N ARG A 766 -16.41 -1.48 0.61
CA ARG A 766 -15.61 -1.87 1.79
C ARG A 766 -16.54 -2.52 2.82
N GLN A 767 -16.09 -3.62 3.41
CA GLN A 767 -16.91 -4.46 4.30
C GLN A 767 -17.27 -3.83 5.65
N ASP A 768 -16.71 -2.66 5.98
CA ASP A 768 -17.12 -1.83 7.12
C ASP A 768 -17.94 -0.60 6.71
N GLY A 769 -18.22 -0.45 5.41
CA GLY A 769 -19.06 0.59 4.79
C GLY A 769 -18.69 2.03 5.12
N ALA A 770 -17.52 2.23 5.71
CA ALA A 770 -16.98 3.52 6.12
C ALA A 770 -16.65 4.46 4.93
N HIS A 771 -16.89 4.02 3.69
CA HIS A 771 -16.43 4.74 2.50
C HIS A 771 -17.41 4.76 1.31
N ILE A 772 -18.64 4.24 1.43
CA ILE A 772 -19.64 4.62 0.42
C ILE A 772 -19.87 6.12 0.61
N ASN A 773 -19.48 6.93 -0.36
CA ASN A 773 -19.82 8.33 -0.37
C ASN A 773 -21.32 8.45 -0.69
N TRP A 774 -22.14 8.32 0.35
CA TRP A 774 -23.61 8.36 0.25
C TRP A 774 -24.11 9.65 -0.39
N SER A 775 -23.38 10.76 -0.23
CA SER A 775 -23.70 12.00 -0.94
C SER A 775 -23.50 11.88 -2.44
N ALA A 776 -22.36 11.34 -2.91
CA ALA A 776 -22.14 11.09 -4.33
C ALA A 776 -23.15 10.07 -4.89
N PHE A 777 -23.51 9.06 -4.10
CA PHE A 777 -24.51 8.07 -4.50
C PHE A 777 -25.92 8.67 -4.65
N THR A 778 -26.37 9.44 -3.65
CA THR A 778 -27.65 10.16 -3.71
C THR A 778 -27.68 11.13 -4.89
N LEU A 779 -26.60 11.88 -5.12
CA LEU A 779 -26.48 12.79 -6.27
C LEU A 779 -26.60 12.05 -7.60
N ALA A 780 -25.89 10.92 -7.76
CA ALA A 780 -25.97 10.12 -8.99
C ALA A 780 -27.41 9.68 -9.29
N MET A 781 -28.11 9.21 -8.26
CA MET A 781 -29.52 8.83 -8.35
C MET A 781 -30.42 10.03 -8.69
N SER A 782 -30.21 11.18 -8.03
CA SER A 782 -30.93 12.43 -8.30
C SER A 782 -30.62 13.07 -9.65
N HIS A 783 -29.60 12.60 -10.36
CA HIS A 783 -29.26 13.00 -11.74
C HIS A 783 -29.62 11.91 -12.76
N GLY A 784 -30.33 10.86 -12.35
CA GLY A 784 -30.86 9.83 -13.27
C GLY A 784 -29.85 8.80 -13.74
N GLN A 785 -28.72 8.66 -13.04
CA GLN A 785 -27.69 7.67 -13.39
C GLN A 785 -28.22 6.24 -13.14
N THR A 786 -28.61 5.54 -14.20
CA THR A 786 -29.24 4.20 -14.10
C THR A 786 -28.30 3.16 -13.46
N ASN A 787 -26.98 3.30 -13.63
CA ASN A 787 -26.00 2.43 -12.98
C ASN A 787 -25.97 2.60 -11.44
N ALA A 788 -26.32 3.79 -10.93
CA ALA A 788 -26.51 4.01 -9.50
C ALA A 788 -27.74 3.26 -8.98
N LEU A 789 -28.85 3.26 -9.74
CA LEU A 789 -30.05 2.49 -9.37
C LEU A 789 -29.76 0.99 -9.33
N GLN A 790 -29.07 0.48 -10.35
CA GLN A 790 -28.61 -0.91 -10.38
C GLN A 790 -27.70 -1.25 -9.19
N PHE A 791 -26.85 -0.30 -8.78
CA PHE A 791 -26.03 -0.44 -7.58
C PHE A 791 -26.86 -0.48 -6.29
N ALA A 792 -27.89 0.36 -6.17
CA ALA A 792 -28.85 0.32 -5.06
C ALA A 792 -29.50 -1.07 -4.92
N TYR A 793 -29.92 -1.67 -6.04
CA TYR A 793 -30.49 -3.01 -6.05
C TYR A 793 -29.49 -4.10 -5.66
N ARG A 794 -28.21 -3.97 -6.05
CA ARG A 794 -27.16 -4.87 -5.58
C ARG A 794 -26.96 -4.78 -4.08
N LEU A 795 -26.91 -3.56 -3.53
CA LEU A 795 -26.85 -3.33 -2.09
C LEU A 795 -28.08 -3.87 -1.35
N LEU A 796 -29.28 -3.66 -1.90
CA LEU A 796 -30.54 -4.14 -1.33
C LEU A 796 -30.59 -5.66 -1.20
N ASN A 797 -29.97 -6.36 -2.14
CA ASN A 797 -29.87 -7.81 -2.15
C ASN A 797 -28.65 -8.34 -1.37
N ASP A 798 -27.79 -7.45 -0.87
CA ASP A 798 -26.65 -7.84 -0.02
C ASP A 798 -27.14 -8.01 1.43
N PRO A 799 -27.02 -9.21 2.02
CA PRO A 799 -27.46 -9.47 3.38
C PRO A 799 -26.70 -8.66 4.44
N GLU A 800 -25.44 -8.28 4.19
CA GLU A 800 -24.64 -7.50 5.17
C GLU A 800 -25.14 -6.05 5.27
N VAL A 801 -25.53 -5.45 4.15
CA VAL A 801 -26.06 -4.08 4.11
C VAL A 801 -27.36 -3.98 4.92
N ASN A 802 -28.22 -4.99 4.82
CA ASN A 802 -29.50 -5.04 5.53
C ASN A 802 -29.36 -5.21 7.05
N GLN A 803 -28.22 -5.74 7.53
CA GLN A 803 -27.99 -6.00 8.96
C GLN A 803 -27.14 -4.93 9.66
N THR A 804 -26.76 -3.87 8.94
CA THR A 804 -25.85 -2.82 9.43
C THR A 804 -26.50 -1.45 9.39
N HIS A 805 -25.85 -0.46 9.98
CA HIS A 805 -26.25 0.95 9.92
C HIS A 805 -26.35 1.51 8.48
N TRP A 806 -25.89 0.77 7.46
CA TRP A 806 -26.02 1.16 6.06
C TRP A 806 -27.43 0.98 5.53
N ALA A 807 -28.24 0.11 6.15
CA ALA A 807 -29.65 0.00 5.83
C ALA A 807 -30.33 1.37 5.92
N GLU A 808 -30.02 2.16 6.95
CA GLU A 808 -30.54 3.53 7.12
C GLU A 808 -30.03 4.47 6.02
N SER A 809 -28.74 4.40 5.68
CA SER A 809 -28.17 5.26 4.63
C SER A 809 -28.72 4.95 3.24
N LEU A 810 -28.82 3.65 2.88
CA LEU A 810 -29.44 3.20 1.64
C LEU A 810 -30.93 3.53 1.60
N HIS A 811 -31.64 3.33 2.72
CA HIS A 811 -33.03 3.74 2.88
C HIS A 811 -33.21 5.23 2.61
N ASP A 812 -32.37 6.09 3.18
CA ASP A 812 -32.41 7.52 2.93
C ASP A 812 -32.15 7.88 1.46
N VAL A 813 -31.19 7.23 0.80
CA VAL A 813 -30.95 7.41 -0.65
C VAL A 813 -32.20 7.06 -1.43
N LEU A 814 -32.76 5.87 -1.21
CA LEU A 814 -33.93 5.38 -1.94
C LEU A 814 -35.16 6.26 -1.69
N ARG A 815 -35.41 6.64 -0.43
CA ARG A 815 -36.52 7.52 -0.05
C ARG A 815 -36.44 8.89 -0.73
N LYS A 816 -35.24 9.46 -0.87
CA LYS A 816 -35.04 10.75 -1.53
C LYS A 816 -35.16 10.67 -3.05
N THR A 817 -34.75 9.55 -3.65
CA THR A 817 -34.46 9.47 -5.09
C THR A 817 -35.42 8.56 -5.86
N ILE A 818 -36.29 7.81 -5.20
CA ILE A 818 -37.33 7.00 -5.81
C ILE A 818 -38.70 7.54 -5.40
N TRP A 819 -39.59 7.74 -6.37
CA TRP A 819 -40.97 8.09 -6.08
C TRP A 819 -41.80 6.83 -5.83
N MET A 820 -42.31 6.70 -4.61
CA MET A 820 -43.02 5.51 -4.12
C MET A 820 -44.45 5.89 -3.69
N PRO A 821 -45.40 6.11 -4.63
CA PRO A 821 -46.73 6.64 -4.30
C PRO A 821 -47.59 5.71 -3.44
N ASP A 822 -47.34 4.40 -3.50
CA ASP A 822 -48.12 3.39 -2.77
C ASP A 822 -47.66 3.21 -1.32
N LEU A 823 -46.53 3.80 -0.94
CA LEU A 823 -46.05 3.84 0.44
C LEU A 823 -46.57 5.11 1.12
N ASN A 824 -47.36 4.96 2.17
CA ASN A 824 -47.75 6.10 3.01
C ASN A 824 -46.53 6.69 3.74
N MET A 825 -46.65 7.91 4.28
CA MET A 825 -45.49 8.60 4.89
C MET A 825 -44.83 7.79 6.02
N GLU A 826 -45.62 7.14 6.89
CA GLU A 826 -45.09 6.33 7.99
C GLU A 826 -44.30 5.12 7.47
N ALA A 827 -44.83 4.39 6.48
CA ALA A 827 -44.14 3.28 5.86
C ALA A 827 -42.89 3.74 5.09
N GLY A 828 -42.91 4.93 4.49
CA GLY A 828 -41.74 5.54 3.85
C GLY A 828 -40.57 5.81 4.81
N HIS A 829 -40.82 5.93 6.12
CA HIS A 829 -39.79 6.08 7.14
C HIS A 829 -39.23 4.75 7.66
N SER A 830 -39.86 3.61 7.33
CA SER A 830 -39.36 2.28 7.68
C SER A 830 -38.45 1.75 6.56
N SER A 831 -37.20 1.42 6.90
CA SER A 831 -36.25 0.79 5.97
C SER A 831 -36.81 -0.52 5.41
N ASP A 832 -37.42 -1.36 6.26
CA ASP A 832 -38.00 -2.65 5.86
C ASP A 832 -39.12 -2.48 4.83
N SER A 833 -40.00 -1.50 5.02
CA SER A 833 -41.11 -1.22 4.11
C SER A 833 -40.62 -0.71 2.76
N VAL A 834 -39.67 0.23 2.76
CA VAL A 834 -39.05 0.75 1.52
C VAL A 834 -38.30 -0.36 0.78
N PHE A 835 -37.55 -1.19 1.50
CA PHE A 835 -36.80 -2.30 0.92
C PHE A 835 -37.72 -3.40 0.36
N ALA A 836 -38.81 -3.72 1.06
CA ALA A 836 -39.82 -4.65 0.56
C ALA A 836 -40.50 -4.13 -0.71
N TRP A 837 -40.85 -2.84 -0.76
CA TRP A 837 -41.41 -2.20 -1.95
C TRP A 837 -40.43 -2.25 -3.13
N MET A 838 -39.17 -1.89 -2.90
CA MET A 838 -38.14 -1.93 -3.95
C MET A 838 -37.94 -3.33 -4.53
N ARG A 839 -38.00 -4.40 -3.70
CA ARG A 839 -37.86 -5.80 -4.16
C ARG A 839 -39.04 -6.29 -5.02
N GLN A 840 -40.18 -5.60 -5.03
CA GLN A 840 -41.30 -5.93 -5.91
C GLN A 840 -41.09 -5.45 -7.36
N HIS A 841 -40.10 -4.59 -7.57
CA HIS A 841 -39.79 -3.99 -8.86
C HIS A 841 -38.35 -4.32 -9.29
N ARG A 842 -38.06 -4.16 -10.57
CA ARG A 842 -36.71 -4.30 -11.13
C ARG A 842 -36.16 -2.93 -11.54
N PRO A 843 -34.83 -2.75 -11.58
CA PRO A 843 -34.22 -1.49 -12.03
C PRO A 843 -34.78 -0.97 -13.38
N GLU A 844 -35.04 -1.86 -14.32
CA GLU A 844 -35.56 -1.54 -15.66
C GLU A 844 -37.00 -0.98 -15.65
N ASP A 845 -37.77 -1.22 -14.58
CA ASP A 845 -39.14 -0.72 -14.44
C ASP A 845 -39.19 0.79 -14.15
N PHE A 846 -38.05 1.39 -13.82
CA PHE A 846 -37.93 2.80 -13.50
C PHE A 846 -37.46 3.63 -14.69
N VAL A 847 -37.95 4.87 -14.76
CA VAL A 847 -37.47 5.93 -15.65
C VAL A 847 -37.21 7.16 -14.80
N PHE A 848 -36.15 7.90 -15.11
CA PHE A 848 -35.82 9.11 -14.38
C PHE A 848 -36.74 10.27 -14.80
N HIS A 849 -37.33 10.96 -13.81
CA HIS A 849 -38.15 12.14 -14.02
C HIS A 849 -37.34 13.40 -13.69
N PRO A 850 -36.88 14.19 -14.68
CA PRO A 850 -35.91 15.27 -14.47
C PRO A 850 -36.41 16.38 -13.54
N VAL A 851 -37.70 16.74 -13.62
CA VAL A 851 -38.29 17.77 -12.76
C VAL A 851 -38.35 17.35 -11.29
N ARG A 852 -38.67 16.08 -11.01
CA ARG A 852 -38.73 15.55 -9.64
C ARG A 852 -37.36 15.16 -9.11
N ARG A 853 -36.40 14.97 -10.01
CA ARG A 853 -35.07 14.44 -9.70
C ARG A 853 -35.15 13.08 -9.00
N GLN A 854 -36.12 12.27 -9.45
CA GLN A 854 -36.45 10.97 -8.89
C GLN A 854 -36.70 9.96 -10.00
N PHE A 855 -36.42 8.70 -9.73
CA PHE A 855 -36.88 7.57 -10.54
C PHE A 855 -38.35 7.29 -10.25
N VAL A 856 -39.14 7.11 -11.30
CA VAL A 856 -40.57 6.79 -11.26
C VAL A 856 -40.83 5.49 -12.02
N LEU A 857 -41.80 4.69 -11.59
CA LEU A 857 -42.20 3.51 -12.36
C LEU A 857 -42.76 3.92 -13.72
N ARG A 858 -42.36 3.21 -14.78
CA ARG A 858 -42.82 3.44 -16.17
C ARG A 858 -44.34 3.45 -16.29
N THR A 859 -45.03 2.60 -15.52
CA THR A 859 -46.48 2.51 -15.47
C THR A 859 -47.14 3.82 -15.04
N ASN A 860 -46.44 4.65 -14.25
CA ASN A 860 -46.99 5.88 -13.69
C ASN A 860 -46.72 7.11 -14.58
N LEU A 861 -45.95 6.95 -15.66
CA LEU A 861 -45.72 8.03 -16.65
C LEU A 861 -46.90 8.18 -17.64
N VAL A 862 -47.84 7.23 -17.66
CA VAL A 862 -49.00 7.22 -18.56
C VAL A 862 -50.26 7.40 -17.70
N PRO A 863 -50.83 8.61 -17.59
CA PRO A 863 -51.88 9.01 -18.55
C PRO A 863 -52.05 10.55 -18.74
N ALA A 864 -50.98 11.35 -18.78
CA ALA A 864 -51.13 12.82 -18.95
C ALA A 864 -51.07 13.30 -20.41
N LEU A 865 -50.49 12.53 -21.33
CA LEU A 865 -50.34 12.93 -22.75
C LEU A 865 -51.37 12.31 -23.69
N SER A 866 -52.19 11.37 -23.22
CA SER A 866 -53.24 10.72 -24.03
C SER A 866 -54.59 11.46 -24.01
N GLY A 867 -54.70 12.56 -23.26
CA GLY A 867 -55.96 13.26 -23.01
C GLY A 867 -55.92 14.74 -23.34
N THR A 868 -55.76 15.13 -24.61
CA THR A 868 -56.45 16.29 -25.26
C THR A 868 -55.84 16.60 -26.64
N ALA A 869 -56.46 16.05 -27.68
CA ALA A 869 -56.56 16.69 -28.99
C ALA A 869 -57.82 16.20 -29.72
N LYS A 870 -59.00 16.30 -29.06
CA LYS A 870 -60.24 16.39 -29.81
C LYS A 870 -60.32 17.83 -30.32
N ALA A 871 -59.90 18.01 -31.56
CA ALA A 871 -60.10 19.24 -32.32
C ALA A 871 -61.58 19.62 -32.30
N GLN A 872 -61.89 20.77 -31.69
CA GLN A 872 -63.08 21.53 -32.06
C GLN A 872 -62.68 22.43 -33.22
N THR A 873 -63.13 22.06 -34.42
CA THR A 873 -63.16 22.94 -35.60
C THR A 873 -64.19 24.07 -35.40
N PRO A 874 -63.96 25.25 -36.01
CA PRO A 874 -64.72 26.48 -35.77
C PRO A 874 -66.18 26.44 -36.21
#